data_AF-A0A9Q0HJL9-F1
#
_entry.id   AF-A0A9Q0HJL9-F1
#
_cell.length_a   1.000
_cell.length_b   1.000
_cell.length_c   1.000
_cell.angle_alpha   90.00
_cell.angle_beta   90.00
_cell.angle_gamma   90.00
#
_symmetry.space_group_name_H-M   'P 1'
#
loop_
_entity.id
_entity.type
_entity.pdbx_description
1 polymer ?
#
loop_
_entity_poly.entity_id
_entity_poly.type
_entity_poly.pdbx_seq_one_letter_code
_entity_poly.pdbx_strand_id
1 'polypeptide(L)'
;MLDISCKDQFPSSFGTQPRLIKVHEEEKQTCTFISPINGTREEIMIPEMKGTKCFGCFGEWLLLIDKLPKECSFFNFVSYSKVNLPPFQEDVESIGKFSLTSTPNSPDCMITFVSFGGDFILFCHQKDKEWTKLLVPCFCEDNVHVRTNTGVNIIYKGWLFILSTARTVNVFDVASLIDGRIEETPSCALDPYPYALRMDMYLVESCNGLFLVAVHLFGEGQHVTHMEVYRLFEQFEEEDRKNDGFYWEYVSSIGDQAFFLSRMHGVSLCAREFGVEPNCIYATVSCSDGERLYKFCLDDQTYSFNVLLPEDIWNIDGPLFWTVPASRRKAIEFEAPSNVVELNKFRIDSVISEENQESNQLSRRWTDLPTELVELLFQGLSLVDSLRVATICQAWALTSQSIPEENAWPWLMHSPNISNGTCKFFDPICGKEYILEIDALSSDEQLVFHSSRDGWVVISEGNEAMFVLNPLTEEVIDLPSLDTYEYHCIALTGMPTSPDFRAFAFYFAYDDELVKVHSWCPGQQEWMKTIIPDIHTQFSGTINSPVLFDGELYCLDRRGQLGVFNPDNMIKWRVLSKPEPLYADVPDHAHACCALLEIQGDLVSVIRTDDTKAIQVFKLDRLKLAWSKMENLEDTTIFIGYRNSIAVPSPLKSSRNKIYLPKFESRDHTKGVFYSMDDHRYHPRFYGVEEPTSLVPT
;
A
#
# COMPACT_ATOMS: atom_id res chain seq x y z
N MET A 1 -50.48 14.12 11.15
CA MET A 1 -49.13 13.92 10.60
C MET A 1 -49.05 12.47 10.22
N LEU A 2 -48.77 12.17 8.95
CA LEU A 2 -48.73 10.81 8.42
C LEU A 2 -47.55 10.07 9.06
N ASP A 3 -47.84 9.00 9.81
CA ASP A 3 -46.86 7.97 10.16
C ASP A 3 -46.43 7.30 8.87
N ILE A 4 -45.37 7.81 8.25
CA ILE A 4 -44.61 7.08 7.25
C ILE A 4 -43.98 5.93 8.03
N SER A 5 -44.39 4.70 7.72
CA SER A 5 -43.78 3.50 8.26
C SER A 5 -42.27 3.61 8.09
N CYS A 6 -41.49 3.37 9.15
CA CYS A 6 -40.03 3.44 9.13
C CYS A 6 -39.44 2.65 7.93
N LYS A 7 -40.12 1.59 7.47
CA LYS A 7 -39.79 0.80 6.27
C LYS A 7 -39.76 1.58 4.95
N ASP A 8 -40.51 2.67 4.84
CA ASP A 8 -40.58 3.50 3.62
C ASP A 8 -39.45 4.55 3.55
N GLN A 9 -38.56 4.59 4.57
CA GLN A 9 -37.42 5.51 4.61
C GLN A 9 -36.19 5.01 3.83
N PHE A 10 -36.11 3.70 3.56
CA PHE A 10 -35.02 3.12 2.80
C PHE A 10 -35.28 3.27 1.28
N PRO A 11 -34.36 3.86 0.51
CA PRO A 11 -34.54 3.95 -0.94
C PRO A 11 -34.56 2.56 -1.58
N SER A 12 -35.16 2.45 -2.77
CA SER A 12 -35.27 1.19 -3.52
C SER A 12 -33.93 0.55 -3.90
N SER A 13 -32.83 1.31 -3.85
CA SER A 13 -31.45 0.82 -4.02
C SER A 13 -30.87 0.17 -2.76
N PHE A 14 -31.57 0.23 -1.63
CA PHE A 14 -31.12 -0.43 -0.41
C PHE A 14 -31.26 -1.95 -0.59
N GLY A 15 -30.17 -2.68 -0.45
CA GLY A 15 -30.14 -4.12 -0.78
C GLY A 15 -29.55 -4.47 -2.16
N THR A 16 -29.19 -3.48 -2.99
CA THR A 16 -28.63 -3.72 -4.35
C THR A 16 -27.15 -3.37 -4.49
N GLN A 17 -26.55 -2.71 -3.51
CA GLN A 17 -25.14 -2.27 -3.51
C GLN A 17 -24.56 -2.31 -2.07
N PRO A 18 -23.24 -2.50 -1.92
CA PRO A 18 -22.57 -2.31 -0.64
C PRO A 18 -22.72 -0.85 -0.17
N ARG A 19 -22.90 -0.66 1.14
CA ARG A 19 -23.00 0.68 1.75
C ARG A 19 -22.11 0.75 2.99
N LEU A 20 -21.49 1.91 3.20
CA LEU A 20 -20.82 2.23 4.45
C LEU A 20 -21.84 2.90 5.39
N ILE A 21 -21.98 2.37 6.60
CA ILE A 21 -22.85 2.92 7.63
C ILE A 21 -21.99 3.74 8.57
N LYS A 22 -22.25 5.05 8.64
CA LYS A 22 -21.82 5.90 9.76
C LYS A 22 -22.93 5.93 10.79
N VAL A 23 -22.67 5.39 11.97
CA VAL A 23 -23.55 5.53 13.12
C VAL A 23 -23.19 6.82 13.82
N HIS A 24 -24.17 7.71 14.04
CA HIS A 24 -23.94 8.96 14.76
C HIS A 24 -23.94 8.74 16.28
N GLU A 25 -23.58 9.78 17.04
CA GLU A 25 -23.60 9.79 18.51
C GLU A 25 -24.86 9.12 19.09
N GLU A 26 -24.72 8.47 20.24
CA GLU A 26 -25.75 7.60 20.87
C GLU A 26 -27.09 8.30 21.14
N GLU A 27 -27.11 9.62 21.27
CA GLU A 27 -28.33 10.42 21.46
C GLU A 27 -29.08 10.68 20.14
N LYS A 28 -28.39 10.54 19.00
CA LYS A 28 -28.97 10.67 17.66
C LYS A 28 -29.55 9.34 17.23
N GLN A 29 -30.79 9.39 16.76
CA GLN A 29 -31.50 8.25 16.20
C GLN A 29 -31.21 8.08 14.70
N THR A 30 -30.07 8.54 14.19
CA THR A 30 -29.80 8.57 12.75
C THR A 30 -28.53 7.81 12.38
N CYS A 31 -28.55 7.20 11.20
CA CYS A 31 -27.40 6.62 10.52
C CYS A 31 -27.25 7.29 9.16
N THR A 32 -26.01 7.53 8.73
CA THR A 32 -25.73 7.91 7.35
C THR A 32 -25.22 6.71 6.57
N PHE A 33 -25.91 6.38 5.50
CA PHE A 33 -25.52 5.36 4.54
C PHE A 33 -24.81 6.03 3.36
N ILE A 34 -23.60 5.57 3.08
CA ILE A 34 -22.72 6.16 2.07
C ILE A 34 -22.47 5.12 0.98
N SER A 35 -22.72 5.50 -0.26
CA SER A 35 -22.38 4.68 -1.43
C SER A 35 -20.88 4.79 -1.74
N PRO A 36 -20.16 3.67 -1.87
CA PRO A 36 -18.74 3.70 -2.27
C PRO A 36 -18.55 4.12 -3.74
N ILE A 37 -19.57 3.95 -4.59
CA ILE A 37 -19.45 4.11 -6.05
C ILE A 37 -19.51 5.59 -6.45
N ASN A 38 -20.43 6.34 -5.85
CA ASN A 38 -20.73 7.72 -6.24
C ASN A 38 -20.70 8.71 -5.06
N GLY A 39 -20.38 8.22 -3.84
CA GLY A 39 -20.31 9.04 -2.64
C GLY A 39 -21.66 9.58 -2.15
N THR A 40 -22.79 9.13 -2.69
CA THR A 40 -24.11 9.61 -2.24
C THR A 40 -24.36 9.24 -0.79
N ARG A 41 -24.90 10.19 -0.03
CA ARG A 41 -25.16 10.06 1.40
C ARG A 41 -26.65 10.15 1.66
N GLU A 42 -27.16 9.18 2.42
CA GLU A 42 -28.57 9.10 2.80
C GLU A 42 -28.63 8.99 4.32
N GLU A 43 -29.28 9.94 4.97
CA GLU A 43 -29.50 9.89 6.42
C GLU A 43 -30.85 9.24 6.70
N ILE A 44 -30.84 8.20 7.53
CA ILE A 44 -32.01 7.38 7.86
C ILE A 44 -32.18 7.36 9.38
N MET A 45 -33.43 7.48 9.83
CA MET A 45 -33.76 7.41 11.24
C MET A 45 -33.98 5.95 11.67
N ILE A 46 -33.23 5.51 12.67
CA ILE A 46 -33.37 4.20 13.32
C ILE A 46 -33.65 4.45 14.80
N PRO A 47 -34.93 4.51 15.21
CA PRO A 47 -35.32 4.84 16.58
C PRO A 47 -34.71 3.92 17.64
N GLU A 48 -34.50 2.66 17.30
CA GLU A 48 -33.92 1.61 18.14
C GLU A 48 -32.48 1.88 18.56
N MET A 49 -31.78 2.82 17.90
CA MET A 49 -30.41 3.18 18.29
C MET A 49 -30.34 4.15 19.47
N LYS A 50 -31.46 4.76 19.87
CA LYS A 50 -31.46 5.79 20.91
C LYS A 50 -30.92 5.28 22.24
N GLY A 51 -29.84 5.90 22.73
CA GLY A 51 -29.20 5.49 23.99
C GLY A 51 -28.41 4.18 23.90
N THR A 52 -28.21 3.69 22.68
CA THR A 52 -27.46 2.46 22.40
C THR A 52 -26.19 2.81 21.62
N LYS A 53 -25.13 2.05 21.84
CA LYS A 53 -23.90 2.10 21.04
C LYS A 53 -23.89 0.95 20.06
N CYS A 54 -23.63 1.24 18.79
CA CYS A 54 -23.48 0.22 17.75
C CYS A 54 -22.05 -0.32 17.73
N PHE A 55 -21.88 -1.64 17.81
CA PHE A 55 -20.56 -2.29 17.90
C PHE A 55 -20.10 -2.94 16.60
N GLY A 56 -21.02 -3.16 15.65
CA GLY A 56 -20.66 -3.67 14.34
C GLY A 56 -21.87 -4.13 13.54
N CYS A 57 -21.57 -4.60 12.34
CA CYS A 57 -22.56 -5.03 11.37
C CYS A 57 -22.27 -6.45 10.88
N PHE A 58 -23.32 -7.27 10.75
CA PHE A 58 -23.28 -8.55 10.06
C PHE A 58 -24.41 -8.61 9.03
N GLY A 59 -24.08 -8.29 7.77
CA GLY A 59 -25.08 -8.17 6.71
C GLY A 59 -26.04 -7.03 7.01
N GLU A 60 -27.29 -7.35 7.27
CA GLU A 60 -28.34 -6.36 7.59
C GLU A 60 -28.60 -6.23 9.09
N TRP A 61 -27.78 -6.88 9.92
CA TRP A 61 -27.90 -6.86 11.38
C TRP A 61 -26.88 -5.91 12.00
N LEU A 62 -27.34 -5.06 12.92
CA LEU A 62 -26.52 -4.22 13.78
C LEU A 62 -26.49 -4.80 15.18
N LEU A 63 -25.31 -4.85 15.78
CA LEU A 63 -25.15 -5.17 17.19
C LEU A 63 -25.27 -3.88 18.02
N LEU A 64 -26.30 -3.79 18.85
CA LEU A 64 -26.59 -2.63 19.70
C LEU A 64 -26.42 -3.01 21.17
N ILE A 65 -25.70 -2.18 21.91
CA ILE A 65 -25.48 -2.35 23.36
C ILE A 65 -25.83 -1.05 24.08
N ASP A 66 -26.72 -1.12 25.07
CA ASP A 66 -27.11 0.02 25.88
C ASP A 66 -26.01 0.41 26.88
N LYS A 67 -25.83 1.69 27.19
CA LYS A 67 -24.88 2.09 28.26
C LYS A 67 -25.29 1.56 29.63
N LEU A 68 -26.59 1.70 29.94
CA LEU A 68 -27.22 1.21 31.15
C LEU A 68 -28.67 0.82 30.76
N PRO A 69 -29.08 -0.45 30.88
CA PRO A 69 -28.51 -1.49 31.74
C PRO A 69 -27.57 -2.50 31.05
N LYS A 70 -26.84 -2.11 29.99
CA LYS A 70 -26.01 -3.03 29.17
C LYS A 70 -26.81 -4.14 28.49
N GLU A 71 -28.05 -3.85 28.10
CA GLU A 71 -28.82 -4.76 27.25
C GLU A 71 -28.13 -4.87 25.89
N CYS A 72 -28.02 -6.09 25.40
CA CYS A 72 -27.33 -6.42 24.15
C CYS A 72 -28.34 -7.03 23.19
N SER A 73 -28.37 -6.53 21.95
CA SER A 73 -29.30 -7.04 20.94
C SER A 73 -28.79 -6.90 19.52
N PHE A 74 -29.20 -7.82 18.67
CA PHE A 74 -29.09 -7.67 17.23
C PHE A 74 -30.38 -7.06 16.67
N PHE A 75 -30.25 -6.00 15.90
CA PHE A 75 -31.36 -5.35 15.21
C PHE A 75 -31.16 -5.43 13.70
N ASN A 76 -32.13 -5.99 12.97
CA ASN A 76 -32.12 -5.99 11.52
C ASN A 76 -32.84 -4.75 11.01
N PHE A 77 -32.12 -3.84 10.36
CA PHE A 77 -32.68 -2.56 9.93
C PHE A 77 -33.53 -2.64 8.65
N VAL A 78 -33.53 -3.78 7.94
CA VAL A 78 -34.38 -4.01 6.76
C VAL A 78 -35.70 -4.65 7.16
N SER A 79 -35.65 -5.74 7.92
CA SER A 79 -36.82 -6.51 8.34
C SER A 79 -37.48 -5.94 9.61
N TYR A 80 -36.75 -5.11 10.36
CA TYR A 80 -37.10 -4.63 11.71
C TYR A 80 -37.22 -5.75 12.75
N SER A 81 -36.57 -6.91 12.52
CA SER A 81 -36.51 -7.98 13.51
C SER A 81 -35.44 -7.71 14.58
N LYS A 82 -35.75 -8.02 15.84
CA LYS A 82 -34.83 -7.90 16.98
C LYS A 82 -34.56 -9.27 17.60
N VAL A 83 -33.29 -9.53 17.91
CA VAL A 83 -32.82 -10.69 18.68
C VAL A 83 -32.13 -10.18 19.93
N ASN A 84 -32.64 -10.54 21.11
CA ASN A 84 -32.04 -10.15 22.38
C ASN A 84 -30.97 -11.17 22.79
N LEU A 85 -29.88 -10.66 23.36
CA LEU A 85 -28.79 -11.44 23.94
C LEU A 85 -28.73 -11.21 25.46
N PRO A 86 -27.98 -12.03 26.21
CA PRO A 86 -27.72 -11.75 27.63
C PRO A 86 -27.12 -10.35 27.84
N PRO A 87 -27.47 -9.65 28.94
CA PRO A 87 -26.85 -8.38 29.29
C PRO A 87 -25.33 -8.51 29.45
N PHE A 88 -24.60 -7.50 28.99
CA PHE A 88 -23.14 -7.51 29.04
C PHE A 88 -22.65 -7.19 30.47
N GLN A 89 -21.75 -8.02 31.01
CA GLN A 89 -21.17 -7.80 32.34
C GLN A 89 -19.87 -6.99 32.26
N GLU A 90 -19.07 -7.22 31.22
CA GLU A 90 -17.77 -6.59 31.00
C GLU A 90 -17.88 -5.12 30.56
N ASP A 91 -16.76 -4.41 30.61
CA ASP A 91 -16.66 -3.07 30.04
C ASP A 91 -16.75 -3.15 28.52
N VAL A 92 -17.70 -2.42 27.93
CA VAL A 92 -17.95 -2.45 26.49
C VAL A 92 -16.82 -1.76 25.71
N GLU A 93 -15.95 -1.00 26.39
CA GLU A 93 -14.74 -0.44 25.78
C GLU A 93 -13.60 -1.46 25.67
N SER A 94 -13.68 -2.59 26.37
CA SER A 94 -12.62 -3.62 26.40
C SER A 94 -12.76 -4.70 25.30
N ILE A 95 -13.88 -4.71 24.57
CA ILE A 95 -14.21 -5.73 23.57
C ILE A 95 -13.95 -5.27 22.14
N GLY A 96 -13.32 -6.13 21.35
CA GLY A 96 -13.05 -5.93 19.93
C GLY A 96 -14.22 -6.35 19.03
N LYS A 97 -13.89 -6.83 17.83
CA LYS A 97 -14.89 -7.29 16.84
C LYS A 97 -15.65 -8.53 17.35
N PHE A 98 -16.92 -8.65 16.97
CA PHE A 98 -17.68 -9.87 17.16
C PHE A 98 -17.62 -10.81 15.94
N SER A 99 -17.78 -12.10 16.18
CA SER A 99 -17.96 -13.14 15.17
C SER A 99 -19.18 -14.01 15.47
N LEU A 100 -19.72 -14.62 14.42
CA LEU A 100 -20.92 -15.45 14.47
C LEU A 100 -20.68 -16.78 13.75
N THR A 101 -21.21 -17.87 14.29
CA THR A 101 -21.23 -19.17 13.58
C THR A 101 -22.28 -19.24 12.46
N SER A 102 -23.32 -18.41 12.55
CA SER A 102 -24.41 -18.35 11.57
C SER A 102 -25.19 -17.02 11.68
N THR A 103 -26.37 -16.91 11.07
CA THR A 103 -27.17 -15.69 11.17
C THR A 103 -27.70 -15.47 12.59
N PRO A 104 -27.81 -14.22 13.10
CA PRO A 104 -28.23 -13.96 14.48
C PRO A 104 -29.60 -14.54 14.89
N ASN A 105 -30.47 -14.83 13.93
CA ASN A 105 -31.79 -15.43 14.16
C ASN A 105 -31.79 -16.97 14.19
N SER A 106 -30.64 -17.61 13.95
CA SER A 106 -30.48 -19.05 14.05
C SER A 106 -30.40 -19.46 15.53
N PRO A 107 -31.17 -20.47 15.97
CA PRO A 107 -31.22 -20.88 17.38
C PRO A 107 -29.89 -21.43 17.91
N ASP A 108 -29.03 -21.91 17.02
CA ASP A 108 -27.71 -22.49 17.33
C ASP A 108 -26.57 -21.50 16.98
N CYS A 109 -26.91 -20.24 16.73
CA CYS A 109 -25.90 -19.21 16.52
C CYS A 109 -25.15 -18.97 17.83
N MET A 110 -23.83 -19.12 17.76
CA MET A 110 -22.90 -18.69 18.80
C MET A 110 -22.37 -17.32 18.42
N ILE A 111 -22.36 -16.41 19.39
CA ILE A 111 -21.80 -15.07 19.29
C ILE A 111 -20.51 -15.06 20.08
N THR A 112 -19.42 -14.57 19.48
CA THR A 112 -18.11 -14.49 20.13
C THR A 112 -17.56 -13.07 20.09
N PHE A 113 -16.95 -12.62 21.18
CA PHE A 113 -16.10 -11.42 21.24
C PHE A 113 -14.69 -11.80 21.67
N VAL A 114 -13.72 -11.07 21.17
CA VAL A 114 -12.33 -11.11 21.63
C VAL A 114 -11.99 -9.75 22.22
N SER A 115 -11.32 -9.71 23.37
CA SER A 115 -10.89 -8.44 23.96
C SER A 115 -9.81 -7.73 23.11
N PHE A 116 -9.70 -6.41 23.24
CA PHE A 116 -8.61 -5.65 22.58
C PHE A 116 -7.21 -6.04 23.08
N GLY A 117 -7.06 -6.76 24.19
CA GLY A 117 -5.77 -7.34 24.60
C GLY A 117 -5.50 -8.73 24.02
N GLY A 118 -6.56 -9.41 23.52
CA GLY A 118 -6.52 -10.85 23.26
C GLY A 118 -6.58 -11.70 24.54
N ASP A 119 -6.70 -11.08 25.71
CA ASP A 119 -6.62 -11.75 27.03
C ASP A 119 -7.81 -12.66 27.34
N PHE A 120 -8.94 -12.45 26.67
CA PHE A 120 -10.13 -13.27 26.89
C PHE A 120 -11.06 -13.33 25.68
N ILE A 121 -11.79 -14.43 25.60
CA ILE A 121 -12.88 -14.68 24.66
C ILE A 121 -14.19 -14.69 25.46
N LEU A 122 -15.18 -13.94 25.00
CA LEU A 122 -16.56 -14.06 25.48
C LEU A 122 -17.39 -14.79 24.44
N PHE A 123 -18.27 -15.69 24.86
CA PHE A 123 -19.26 -16.26 23.96
C PHE A 123 -20.61 -16.52 24.63
N CYS A 124 -21.66 -16.54 23.82
CA CYS A 124 -22.99 -16.98 24.24
C CYS A 124 -23.81 -17.48 23.04
N HIS A 125 -24.89 -18.19 23.33
CA HIS A 125 -25.99 -18.47 22.42
C HIS A 125 -27.20 -17.62 22.76
N GLN A 126 -28.14 -17.49 21.81
CA GLN A 126 -29.34 -16.69 21.97
C GLN A 126 -30.19 -17.06 23.21
N LYS A 127 -30.17 -18.33 23.63
CA LYS A 127 -30.97 -18.84 24.77
C LYS A 127 -30.24 -18.79 26.10
N ASP A 128 -28.96 -18.42 26.09
CA ASP A 128 -28.18 -18.35 27.31
C ASP A 128 -28.69 -17.19 28.17
N LYS A 129 -28.36 -17.24 29.47
CA LYS A 129 -28.74 -16.19 30.43
C LYS A 129 -27.57 -15.27 30.77
N GLU A 130 -26.35 -15.71 30.46
CA GLU A 130 -25.11 -15.02 30.78
C GLU A 130 -24.06 -15.30 29.69
N TRP A 131 -23.06 -14.44 29.63
CA TRP A 131 -21.89 -14.63 28.77
C TRP A 131 -20.90 -15.55 29.45
N THR A 132 -20.35 -16.51 28.71
CA THR A 132 -19.22 -17.32 29.18
C THR A 132 -17.92 -16.60 28.85
N LYS A 133 -17.04 -16.46 29.84
CA LYS A 133 -15.70 -15.85 29.70
C LYS A 133 -14.62 -16.90 29.82
N LEU A 134 -13.77 -16.99 28.79
CA LEU A 134 -12.57 -17.81 28.76
C LEU A 134 -11.35 -16.91 28.73
N LEU A 135 -10.44 -17.08 29.70
CA LEU A 135 -9.15 -16.41 29.68
C LEU A 135 -8.24 -17.13 28.70
N VAL A 136 -7.62 -16.38 27.80
CA VAL A 136 -6.63 -16.89 26.85
C VAL A 136 -5.27 -16.41 27.35
N PRO A 137 -4.25 -17.29 27.45
CA PRO A 137 -2.89 -16.85 27.74
C PRO A 137 -2.49 -15.84 26.65
N CYS A 138 -2.35 -14.57 27.01
CA CYS A 138 -2.13 -13.51 26.02
C CYS A 138 -0.79 -13.71 25.30
N PHE A 139 -0.78 -13.44 24.00
CA PHE A 139 0.39 -13.43 23.12
C PHE A 139 1.18 -12.11 23.20
N CYS A 140 1.05 -11.38 24.31
CA CYS A 140 1.76 -10.14 24.55
C CYS A 140 3.22 -10.49 24.86
N GLU A 141 4.05 -10.67 23.84
CA GLU A 141 5.46 -10.41 24.04
C GLU A 141 5.59 -8.91 24.28
N ASP A 142 5.86 -8.57 25.54
CA ASP A 142 6.37 -7.26 25.91
C ASP A 142 7.52 -6.90 24.94
N ASN A 143 7.36 -5.81 24.19
CA ASN A 143 8.35 -5.09 23.37
C ASN A 143 8.14 -5.00 21.84
N VAL A 144 7.04 -5.51 21.25
CA VAL A 144 6.79 -5.27 19.81
C VAL A 144 5.90 -4.04 19.61
N HIS A 145 6.50 -2.92 19.20
CA HIS A 145 5.86 -1.61 18.96
C HIS A 145 4.92 -1.55 17.73
N VAL A 146 4.58 -2.68 17.10
CA VAL A 146 3.66 -2.70 15.95
C VAL A 146 2.22 -2.61 16.47
N ARG A 147 1.64 -1.40 16.43
CA ARG A 147 0.21 -1.18 16.71
C ARG A 147 -0.66 -1.81 15.61
N THR A 148 -0.91 -3.11 15.69
CA THR A 148 -1.95 -3.78 14.89
C THR A 148 -3.32 -3.58 15.56
N ASN A 149 -4.40 -3.60 14.78
CA ASN A 149 -5.76 -3.58 15.32
C ASN A 149 -6.03 -4.90 16.07
N THR A 150 -5.86 -4.88 17.38
CA THR A 150 -6.14 -6.04 18.24
C THR A 150 -7.63 -6.35 18.30
N GLY A 151 -7.98 -7.63 18.46
CA GLY A 151 -9.37 -8.06 18.55
C GLY A 151 -10.07 -8.32 17.20
N VAL A 152 -9.35 -8.28 16.06
CA VAL A 152 -9.87 -8.77 14.78
C VAL A 152 -9.96 -10.29 14.83
N ASN A 153 -11.15 -10.82 14.57
CA ASN A 153 -11.41 -12.25 14.54
C ASN A 153 -12.47 -12.61 13.49
N ILE A 154 -12.54 -13.89 13.15
CA ILE A 154 -13.59 -14.49 12.30
C ILE A 154 -13.78 -15.96 12.66
N ILE A 155 -15.02 -16.46 12.56
CA ILE A 155 -15.29 -17.90 12.62
C ILE A 155 -15.41 -18.41 11.19
N TYR A 156 -14.62 -19.42 10.84
CA TYR A 156 -14.59 -20.02 9.51
C TYR A 156 -14.44 -21.54 9.63
N LYS A 157 -15.34 -22.29 8.99
CA LYS A 157 -15.38 -23.76 9.02
C LYS A 157 -15.25 -24.40 10.42
N GLY A 158 -15.84 -23.78 11.44
CA GLY A 158 -15.79 -24.30 12.82
C GLY A 158 -14.54 -23.93 13.61
N TRP A 159 -13.64 -23.13 13.03
CA TRP A 159 -12.46 -22.59 13.70
C TRP A 159 -12.62 -21.10 13.93
N LEU A 160 -12.20 -20.62 15.11
CA LEU A 160 -12.10 -19.22 15.45
C LEU A 160 -10.67 -18.75 15.17
N PHE A 161 -10.51 -17.85 14.20
CA PHE A 161 -9.24 -17.21 13.87
C PHE A 161 -9.16 -15.85 14.55
N ILE A 162 -8.06 -15.59 15.26
CA ILE A 162 -7.82 -14.35 16.02
C ILE A 162 -6.46 -13.78 15.62
N LEU A 163 -6.44 -12.52 15.19
CA LEU A 163 -5.20 -11.81 14.89
C LEU A 163 -4.52 -11.34 16.18
N SER A 164 -3.23 -11.60 16.30
CA SER A 164 -2.38 -11.16 17.41
C SER A 164 -1.57 -9.90 17.07
N THR A 165 -1.02 -9.27 18.10
CA THR A 165 -0.08 -8.15 17.98
C THR A 165 1.25 -8.54 17.31
N ALA A 166 1.65 -9.81 17.42
CA ALA A 166 2.89 -10.35 16.85
C ALA A 166 2.77 -10.74 15.37
N ARG A 167 1.71 -10.30 14.68
CA ARG A 167 1.42 -10.64 13.27
C ARG A 167 1.30 -12.13 13.06
N THR A 168 0.66 -12.78 14.03
CA THR A 168 0.28 -14.18 13.98
C THR A 168 -1.23 -14.32 13.97
N VAL A 169 -1.72 -15.40 13.36
CA VAL A 169 -3.13 -15.80 13.45
C VAL A 169 -3.22 -17.00 14.38
N ASN A 170 -3.86 -16.80 15.53
CA ASN A 170 -4.15 -17.87 16.47
C ASN A 170 -5.48 -18.53 16.09
N VAL A 171 -5.53 -19.86 16.19
CA VAL A 171 -6.66 -20.66 15.73
C VAL A 171 -7.15 -21.54 16.87
N PHE A 172 -8.46 -21.48 17.13
CA PHE A 172 -9.13 -22.22 18.21
C PHE A 172 -10.30 -23.02 17.64
N ASP A 173 -10.43 -24.28 18.05
CA ASP A 173 -11.62 -25.08 17.73
C ASP A 173 -12.84 -24.53 18.48
N VAL A 174 -13.89 -24.17 17.74
CA VAL A 174 -15.14 -23.66 18.33
C VAL A 174 -15.82 -24.71 19.21
N ALA A 175 -15.74 -26.00 18.86
CA ALA A 175 -16.34 -27.04 19.69
C ALA A 175 -15.62 -27.15 21.05
N SER A 176 -14.28 -27.07 21.05
CA SER A 176 -13.47 -27.04 22.28
C SER A 176 -13.75 -25.82 23.16
N LEU A 177 -14.01 -24.65 22.57
CA LEU A 177 -14.42 -23.44 23.32
C LEU A 177 -15.73 -23.68 24.09
N ILE A 178 -16.69 -24.38 23.48
CA ILE A 178 -17.97 -24.75 24.13
C ILE A 178 -17.73 -25.67 25.34
N ASP A 179 -16.77 -26.58 25.22
CA ASP A 179 -16.36 -27.48 26.32
C ASP A 179 -15.46 -26.80 27.36
N GLY A 180 -15.15 -25.51 27.20
CA GLY A 180 -14.29 -24.73 28.09
C GLY A 180 -12.81 -25.12 28.01
N ARG A 181 -12.38 -25.68 26.87
CA ARG A 181 -10.99 -26.07 26.60
C ARG A 181 -10.37 -25.13 25.57
N ILE A 182 -9.07 -24.92 25.70
CA ILE A 182 -8.25 -24.19 24.73
C ILE A 182 -7.28 -25.21 24.13
N GLU A 183 -7.58 -25.68 22.92
CA GLU A 183 -6.63 -26.43 22.10
C GLU A 183 -6.10 -25.48 21.04
N GLU A 184 -4.85 -25.04 21.21
CA GLU A 184 -4.17 -24.14 20.29
C GLU A 184 -3.55 -24.96 19.15
N THR A 185 -3.85 -24.59 17.91
CA THR A 185 -3.17 -25.08 16.71
C THR A 185 -2.14 -24.04 16.24
N PRO A 186 -1.03 -24.45 15.58
CA PRO A 186 0.15 -23.59 15.43
C PRO A 186 -0.14 -22.27 14.74
N SER A 187 0.43 -21.21 15.31
CA SER A 187 0.39 -19.85 14.79
C SER A 187 1.13 -19.77 13.44
N CYS A 188 0.47 -19.22 12.43
CA CYS A 188 1.15 -18.78 11.21
C CYS A 188 1.64 -17.35 11.40
N ALA A 189 2.95 -17.15 11.40
CA ALA A 189 3.55 -15.82 11.37
C ALA A 189 3.49 -15.26 9.94
N LEU A 190 3.17 -13.98 9.83
CA LEU A 190 3.52 -13.19 8.65
C LEU A 190 4.98 -12.73 8.80
N ASP A 191 5.75 -12.75 7.71
CA ASP A 191 7.16 -12.36 7.69
C ASP A 191 7.38 -10.99 8.37
N PRO A 192 8.51 -10.75 9.09
CA PRO A 192 8.88 -9.48 9.73
C PRO A 192 8.54 -8.23 8.90
N TYR A 193 8.25 -7.11 9.54
CA TYR A 193 8.03 -5.82 8.89
C TYR A 193 8.62 -4.81 9.86
N PRO A 194 9.38 -3.82 9.38
CA PRO A 194 10.11 -2.87 10.21
C PRO A 194 9.19 -2.11 11.12
N TYR A 195 9.83 -1.65 12.18
CA TYR A 195 9.30 -0.79 13.22
C TYR A 195 8.72 0.55 12.73
N ALA A 196 8.84 0.92 11.45
CA ALA A 196 8.54 2.26 10.94
C ALA A 196 7.15 2.44 10.30
N LEU A 197 6.41 1.37 9.96
CA LEU A 197 5.09 1.46 9.32
C LEU A 197 4.00 0.80 10.16
N ARG A 198 2.85 1.47 10.26
CA ARG A 198 1.66 0.90 10.85
C ARG A 198 1.04 -0.06 9.83
N MET A 199 0.55 -1.21 10.30
CA MET A 199 -0.15 -2.17 9.45
C MET A 199 -1.51 -2.52 10.06
N ASP A 200 -2.56 -2.36 9.28
CA ASP A 200 -3.92 -2.79 9.64
C ASP A 200 -4.24 -4.11 8.94
N MET A 201 -4.63 -5.13 9.70
CA MET A 201 -4.93 -6.46 9.18
C MET A 201 -6.42 -6.78 9.26
N TYR A 202 -6.93 -7.50 8.26
CA TYR A 202 -8.34 -7.85 8.13
C TYR A 202 -8.49 -9.30 7.72
N LEU A 203 -9.43 -10.01 8.38
CA LEU A 203 -9.87 -11.33 7.95
C LEU A 203 -11.18 -11.21 7.16
N VAL A 204 -11.20 -11.77 5.95
CA VAL A 204 -12.32 -11.70 5.00
C VAL A 204 -12.68 -13.10 4.51
N GLU A 205 -13.90 -13.54 4.82
CA GLU A 205 -14.46 -14.75 4.19
C GLU A 205 -14.99 -14.40 2.79
N SER A 206 -14.63 -15.21 1.79
CA SER A 206 -15.09 -15.06 0.40
C SER A 206 -15.05 -16.38 -0.36
N CYS A 207 -16.10 -16.70 -1.12
CA CYS A 207 -16.16 -17.89 -1.99
C CYS A 207 -15.66 -19.21 -1.34
N ASN A 208 -16.07 -19.50 -0.10
CA ASN A 208 -15.62 -20.67 0.69
C ASN A 208 -14.09 -20.69 0.94
N GLY A 209 -13.44 -19.54 0.91
CA GLY A 209 -12.07 -19.33 1.33
C GLY A 209 -12.00 -18.28 2.43
N LEU A 210 -10.92 -18.31 3.21
CA LEU A 210 -10.58 -17.25 4.15
C LEU A 210 -9.36 -16.50 3.63
N PHE A 211 -9.44 -15.18 3.66
CA PHE A 211 -8.39 -14.27 3.21
C PHE A 211 -7.93 -13.39 4.36
N LEU A 212 -6.65 -13.08 4.37
CA LEU A 212 -6.02 -12.09 5.22
C LEU A 212 -5.55 -10.94 4.34
N VAL A 213 -6.01 -9.72 4.64
CA VAL A 213 -5.60 -8.51 3.94
C VAL A 213 -4.78 -7.66 4.88
N ALA A 214 -3.54 -7.35 4.49
CA ALA A 214 -2.66 -6.43 5.20
C ALA A 214 -2.65 -5.08 4.48
N VAL A 215 -3.03 -4.01 5.17
CA VAL A 215 -3.01 -2.63 4.67
C VAL A 215 -1.83 -1.91 5.31
N HIS A 216 -0.84 -1.60 4.48
CA HIS A 216 0.39 -0.93 4.90
C HIS A 216 0.18 0.59 4.88
N LEU A 217 0.44 1.22 6.02
CA LEU A 217 0.22 2.63 6.23
C LEU A 217 1.54 3.32 6.56
N PHE A 218 1.78 4.45 5.90
CA PHE A 218 2.91 5.30 6.22
C PHE A 218 2.57 6.41 7.19
N GLY A 219 3.53 6.64 8.09
CA GLY A 219 3.35 7.46 9.27
C GLY A 219 2.28 6.91 10.20
N GLU A 220 1.62 7.76 10.98
CA GLU A 220 0.51 7.38 11.86
C GLU A 220 -0.81 7.08 11.11
N GLY A 221 -0.77 6.33 10.02
CA GLY A 221 -2.01 5.98 9.28
C GLY A 221 -2.50 7.05 8.30
N GLN A 222 -1.64 8.00 7.91
CA GLN A 222 -2.06 9.12 7.07
C GLN A 222 -2.15 8.78 5.58
N HIS A 223 -1.47 7.71 5.14
CA HIS A 223 -1.41 7.34 3.73
C HIS A 223 -1.21 5.83 3.55
N VAL A 224 -2.01 5.19 2.71
CA VAL A 224 -1.80 3.78 2.32
C VAL A 224 -0.69 3.71 1.28
N THR A 225 0.31 2.88 1.52
CA THR A 225 1.41 2.66 0.56
C THR A 225 1.22 1.41 -0.28
N HIS A 226 0.67 0.37 0.34
CA HIS A 226 0.57 -0.95 -0.24
C HIS A 226 -0.51 -1.80 0.44
N MET A 227 -1.04 -2.81 -0.25
CA MET A 227 -1.94 -3.81 0.32
C MET A 227 -1.54 -5.21 -0.17
N GLU A 228 -1.50 -6.16 0.77
CA GLU A 228 -1.20 -7.56 0.47
C GLU A 228 -2.40 -8.43 0.79
N VAL A 229 -2.58 -9.50 0.02
CA VAL A 229 -3.66 -10.46 0.22
C VAL A 229 -3.07 -11.85 0.30
N TYR A 230 -3.46 -12.56 1.35
CA TYR A 230 -3.10 -13.95 1.56
C TYR A 230 -4.37 -14.80 1.65
N ARG A 231 -4.32 -16.01 1.14
CA ARG A 231 -5.39 -17.01 1.24
C ARG A 231 -4.98 -18.12 2.18
N LEU A 232 -5.92 -18.55 3.02
CA LEU A 232 -5.74 -19.69 3.92
C LEU A 232 -5.88 -21.00 3.15
N PHE A 233 -4.93 -21.90 3.37
CA PHE A 233 -4.96 -23.28 2.92
C PHE A 233 -4.82 -24.25 4.10
N GLU A 234 -5.37 -25.46 3.93
CA GLU A 234 -5.27 -26.56 4.88
C GLU A 234 -4.11 -27.47 4.43
N GLN A 235 -3.15 -27.77 5.31
CA GLN A 235 -2.07 -28.72 5.01
C GLN A 235 -2.57 -30.15 5.28
N PHE A 236 -2.50 -31.02 4.26
CA PHE A 236 -2.73 -32.46 4.44
C PHE A 236 -1.38 -33.15 4.71
N GLU A 237 -1.35 -34.05 5.70
CA GLU A 237 -0.14 -34.80 6.09
C GLU A 237 0.51 -35.49 4.87
N GLU A 238 1.73 -35.05 4.50
CA GLU A 238 2.73 -35.95 3.92
C GLU A 238 3.64 -36.45 5.04
N GLU A 239 3.96 -37.75 5.04
CA GLU A 239 4.49 -38.55 6.15
C GLU A 239 5.78 -38.03 6.85
N ASP A 240 6.44 -36.98 6.34
CA ASP A 240 7.75 -36.51 6.81
C ASP A 240 7.84 -35.04 7.29
N ARG A 241 6.74 -34.28 7.38
CA ARG A 241 6.75 -32.94 8.00
C ARG A 241 5.67 -32.82 9.08
N LYS A 242 6.08 -32.95 10.35
CA LYS A 242 5.25 -32.59 11.50
C LYS A 242 5.21 -31.07 11.68
N ASN A 243 4.20 -30.41 11.12
CA ASN A 243 3.62 -29.17 11.63
C ASN A 243 2.15 -29.14 11.22
N ASP A 244 1.23 -29.05 12.19
CA ASP A 244 -0.20 -29.21 11.97
C ASP A 244 -0.87 -28.00 11.28
N GLY A 245 -1.92 -28.25 10.50
CA GLY A 245 -3.10 -27.37 10.39
C GLY A 245 -3.23 -26.53 9.12
N PHE A 246 -2.68 -25.31 9.14
CA PHE A 246 -3.00 -24.27 8.16
C PHE A 246 -1.76 -23.51 7.69
N TYR A 247 -1.81 -22.91 6.51
CA TYR A 247 -0.82 -21.93 6.06
C TYR A 247 -1.46 -20.83 5.22
N TRP A 248 -0.83 -19.66 5.20
CA TRP A 248 -1.22 -18.52 4.37
C TRP A 248 -0.33 -18.47 3.14
N GLU A 249 -0.93 -18.26 1.97
CA GLU A 249 -0.21 -18.11 0.70
C GLU A 249 -0.62 -16.77 0.08
N TYR A 250 0.36 -16.00 -0.37
CA TYR A 250 0.09 -14.75 -1.08
C TYR A 250 -0.73 -15.03 -2.34
N VAL A 251 -1.71 -14.16 -2.63
CA VAL A 251 -2.52 -14.25 -3.85
C VAL A 251 -2.52 -12.91 -4.57
N SER A 252 -2.18 -12.94 -5.86
CA SER A 252 -2.25 -11.76 -6.74
C SER A 252 -3.65 -11.45 -7.24
N SER A 253 -4.63 -12.34 -7.00
CA SER A 253 -6.00 -12.13 -7.43
C SER A 253 -7.03 -12.75 -6.48
N ILE A 254 -8.11 -12.01 -6.25
CA ILE A 254 -9.34 -12.47 -5.58
C ILE A 254 -10.47 -12.77 -6.59
N GLY A 255 -10.15 -12.77 -7.90
CA GLY A 255 -11.08 -13.07 -8.98
C GLY A 255 -12.18 -12.03 -9.14
N ASP A 256 -13.41 -12.47 -9.37
CA ASP A 256 -14.59 -11.58 -9.53
C ASP A 256 -15.09 -11.01 -8.20
N GLN A 257 -14.29 -11.06 -7.13
CA GLN A 257 -14.65 -10.53 -5.82
C GLN A 257 -14.15 -9.10 -5.64
N ALA A 258 -14.85 -8.36 -4.78
CA ALA A 258 -14.38 -7.10 -4.24
C ALA A 258 -14.44 -7.16 -2.70
N PHE A 259 -13.37 -6.72 -2.04
CA PHE A 259 -13.27 -6.68 -0.58
C PHE A 259 -13.53 -5.27 -0.07
N PHE A 260 -14.25 -5.16 1.04
CA PHE A 260 -14.61 -3.89 1.67
C PHE A 260 -14.15 -3.92 3.13
N LEU A 261 -13.21 -3.05 3.47
CA LEU A 261 -12.50 -3.02 4.75
C LEU A 261 -12.81 -1.73 5.50
N SER A 262 -13.13 -1.85 6.79
CA SER A 262 -13.33 -0.69 7.67
C SER A 262 -13.10 -1.06 9.13
N ARG A 263 -12.26 -0.29 9.84
CA ARG A 263 -11.86 -0.54 11.23
C ARG A 263 -11.30 -1.95 11.44
N MET A 264 -12.08 -2.86 12.02
CA MET A 264 -11.74 -4.27 12.27
C MET A 264 -12.55 -5.24 11.37
N HIS A 265 -13.43 -4.72 10.53
CA HIS A 265 -14.37 -5.50 9.73
C HIS A 265 -13.90 -5.57 8.28
N GLY A 266 -13.98 -6.77 7.71
CA GLY A 266 -13.80 -7.00 6.30
C GLY A 266 -14.95 -7.86 5.78
N VAL A 267 -15.47 -7.51 4.61
CA VAL A 267 -16.57 -8.22 3.94
C VAL A 267 -16.26 -8.34 2.45
N SER A 268 -16.73 -9.40 1.82
CA SER A 268 -16.57 -9.63 0.37
C SER A 268 -17.93 -9.68 -0.34
N LEU A 269 -17.91 -9.44 -1.65
CA LEU A 269 -19.05 -9.66 -2.54
C LEU A 269 -18.60 -9.90 -3.99
N CYS A 270 -19.52 -10.42 -4.80
CA CYS A 270 -19.34 -10.59 -6.25
C CYS A 270 -19.40 -9.23 -6.97
N ALA A 271 -18.28 -8.80 -7.55
CA ALA A 271 -18.12 -7.46 -8.08
C ALA A 271 -19.10 -7.14 -9.22
N ARG A 272 -19.21 -8.02 -10.22
CA ARG A 272 -20.12 -7.86 -11.37
C ARG A 272 -21.59 -7.77 -10.97
N GLU A 273 -21.98 -8.53 -9.95
CA GLU A 273 -23.36 -8.53 -9.48
C GLU A 273 -23.77 -7.17 -8.89
N PHE A 274 -22.83 -6.52 -8.19
CA PHE A 274 -23.09 -5.28 -7.47
C PHE A 274 -22.56 -4.03 -8.20
N GLY A 275 -22.03 -4.19 -9.41
CA GLY A 275 -21.55 -3.10 -10.26
C GLY A 275 -20.32 -2.38 -9.70
N VAL A 276 -19.48 -3.11 -8.97
CA VAL A 276 -18.15 -2.64 -8.53
C VAL A 276 -17.08 -3.34 -9.35
N GLU A 277 -15.85 -2.85 -9.26
CA GLU A 277 -14.75 -3.39 -10.03
C GLU A 277 -14.28 -4.72 -9.42
N PRO A 278 -14.09 -5.77 -10.24
CA PRO A 278 -13.53 -7.03 -9.76
C PRO A 278 -12.07 -6.86 -9.35
N ASN A 279 -11.56 -7.83 -8.60
CA ASN A 279 -10.19 -7.87 -8.15
C ASN A 279 -9.71 -6.58 -7.44
N CYS A 280 -10.62 -5.95 -6.68
CA CYS A 280 -10.37 -4.67 -6.01
C CYS A 280 -10.67 -4.73 -4.50
N ILE A 281 -9.93 -3.92 -3.73
CA ILE A 281 -10.10 -3.73 -2.30
C ILE A 281 -10.50 -2.28 -2.03
N TYR A 282 -11.56 -2.09 -1.25
CA TYR A 282 -12.09 -0.80 -0.85
C TYR A 282 -11.89 -0.62 0.66
N ALA A 283 -10.92 0.20 1.06
CA ALA A 283 -10.54 0.38 2.47
C ALA A 283 -10.81 1.81 2.96
N THR A 284 -11.45 1.94 4.13
CA THR A 284 -11.62 3.23 4.80
C THR A 284 -10.47 3.50 5.75
N VAL A 285 -9.81 4.64 5.62
CA VAL A 285 -8.69 5.04 6.48
C VAL A 285 -8.93 6.45 7.00
N SER A 286 -8.81 6.61 8.32
CA SER A 286 -8.93 7.91 8.99
C SER A 286 -7.62 8.70 8.83
N CYS A 287 -7.71 9.86 8.18
CA CYS A 287 -6.58 10.74 7.90
C CYS A 287 -6.83 12.18 8.40
N SER A 288 -5.84 13.07 8.29
CA SER A 288 -5.92 14.45 8.79
C SER A 288 -7.02 15.29 8.13
N ASP A 289 -7.38 14.96 6.89
CA ASP A 289 -8.41 15.65 6.11
C ASP A 289 -9.81 15.01 6.22
N GLY A 290 -9.92 13.94 7.03
CA GLY A 290 -11.14 13.19 7.26
C GLY A 290 -10.99 11.70 6.93
N GLU A 291 -12.12 11.03 6.69
CA GLU A 291 -12.17 9.61 6.34
C GLU A 291 -12.08 9.43 4.82
N ARG A 292 -11.05 8.71 4.39
CA ARG A 292 -10.72 8.45 2.99
C ARG A 292 -11.15 7.04 2.59
N LEU A 293 -11.71 6.89 1.40
CA LEU A 293 -11.90 5.59 0.76
C LEU A 293 -10.80 5.35 -0.25
N TYR A 294 -9.96 4.38 0.04
CA TYR A 294 -9.00 3.83 -0.89
C TYR A 294 -9.68 2.77 -1.73
N LYS A 295 -9.43 2.80 -3.04
CA LYS A 295 -9.68 1.70 -3.97
C LYS A 295 -8.31 1.20 -4.42
N PHE A 296 -8.01 -0.05 -4.15
CA PHE A 296 -6.79 -0.74 -4.56
C PHE A 296 -7.14 -1.80 -5.61
N CYS A 297 -6.46 -1.78 -6.75
CA CYS A 297 -6.63 -2.72 -7.85
C CYS A 297 -5.49 -3.74 -7.83
N LEU A 298 -5.81 -5.02 -7.69
CA LEU A 298 -4.81 -6.09 -7.64
C LEU A 298 -4.23 -6.43 -9.03
N ASP A 299 -4.96 -6.12 -10.11
CA ASP A 299 -4.54 -6.41 -11.48
C ASP A 299 -3.30 -5.61 -11.91
N ASP A 300 -3.24 -4.34 -11.52
CA ASP A 300 -2.15 -3.43 -11.87
C ASP A 300 -1.41 -2.86 -10.67
N GLN A 301 -1.77 -3.29 -9.45
CA GLN A 301 -1.16 -2.85 -8.20
C GLN A 301 -1.15 -1.31 -8.07
N THR A 302 -2.26 -0.68 -8.46
CA THR A 302 -2.49 0.75 -8.28
C THR A 302 -3.55 0.99 -7.21
N TYR A 303 -3.51 2.18 -6.61
CA TYR A 303 -4.60 2.64 -5.77
C TYR A 303 -4.98 4.08 -6.08
N SER A 304 -6.23 4.41 -5.78
CA SER A 304 -6.75 5.77 -5.77
C SER A 304 -7.53 6.00 -4.49
N PHE A 305 -7.75 7.26 -4.14
CA PHE A 305 -8.60 7.57 -2.99
C PHE A 305 -9.35 8.89 -3.14
N ASN A 306 -10.44 8.98 -2.40
CA ASN A 306 -11.24 10.18 -2.25
C ASN A 306 -11.64 10.36 -0.79
N VAL A 307 -11.84 11.61 -0.37
CA VAL A 307 -12.39 11.93 0.96
C VAL A 307 -13.89 11.60 0.96
N LEU A 308 -14.28 10.57 1.72
CA LEU A 308 -15.68 10.21 1.93
C LEU A 308 -16.37 11.13 2.93
N LEU A 309 -15.68 11.48 4.02
CA LEU A 309 -16.22 12.27 5.13
C LEU A 309 -15.15 13.27 5.58
N PRO A 310 -15.27 14.56 5.22
CA PRO A 310 -14.27 15.55 5.62
C PRO A 310 -14.23 15.78 7.14
N GLU A 311 -13.13 16.36 7.62
CA GLU A 311 -12.81 16.60 9.03
C GLU A 311 -13.95 17.28 9.82
N ASP A 312 -14.66 18.23 9.21
CA ASP A 312 -15.77 18.99 9.81
C ASP A 312 -17.00 18.11 10.15
N ILE A 313 -17.14 16.98 9.46
CA ILE A 313 -18.18 15.97 9.68
C ILE A 313 -17.62 14.79 10.50
N TRP A 314 -16.31 14.60 10.51
CA TRP A 314 -15.60 13.51 11.22
C TRP A 314 -15.58 13.70 12.74
N ASN A 315 -15.45 14.93 13.24
CA ASN A 315 -15.39 15.29 14.68
C ASN A 315 -16.66 14.97 15.51
N ILE A 316 -17.53 14.10 15.00
CA ILE A 316 -18.75 13.62 15.64
C ILE A 316 -18.56 12.11 15.79
N ASP A 317 -18.23 11.69 17.01
CA ASP A 317 -17.92 10.31 17.41
C ASP A 317 -18.94 9.30 16.87
N GLY A 318 -18.43 8.23 16.24
CA GLY A 318 -19.28 7.17 15.69
C GLY A 318 -18.53 6.15 14.83
N PRO A 319 -18.81 4.85 14.95
CA PRO A 319 -18.15 3.83 14.15
C PRO A 319 -18.62 3.78 12.67
N LEU A 320 -17.74 3.31 11.80
CA LEU A 320 -17.98 3.05 10.38
C LEU A 320 -17.98 1.55 10.12
N PHE A 321 -19.00 1.05 9.42
CA PHE A 321 -19.15 -0.36 9.11
C PHE A 321 -19.63 -0.58 7.68
N TRP A 322 -19.11 -1.59 6.99
CA TRP A 322 -19.67 -2.04 5.73
C TRP A 322 -20.90 -2.91 5.97
N THR A 323 -21.99 -2.62 5.26
CA THR A 323 -23.12 -3.53 5.10
C THR A 323 -23.20 -4.03 3.66
N VAL A 324 -23.39 -5.35 3.54
CA VAL A 324 -23.60 -6.04 2.26
C VAL A 324 -24.94 -6.77 2.34
N PRO A 325 -25.83 -6.61 1.36
CA PRO A 325 -27.15 -7.22 1.35
C PRO A 325 -27.11 -8.74 1.56
N ALA A 326 -27.94 -9.26 2.48
CA ALA A 326 -27.93 -10.69 2.82
C ALA A 326 -28.61 -11.55 1.74
N SER A 327 -29.51 -10.95 0.97
CA SER A 327 -30.42 -11.60 0.01
C SER A 327 -29.73 -12.28 -1.18
N ARG A 328 -28.40 -12.18 -1.33
CA ARG A 328 -27.65 -12.82 -2.41
C ARG A 328 -26.30 -13.45 -2.02
N ARG A 329 -26.03 -13.66 -0.72
CA ARG A 329 -24.86 -14.44 -0.27
C ARG A 329 -24.91 -15.92 -0.67
N LYS A 330 -26.09 -16.43 -1.08
CA LYS A 330 -26.31 -17.80 -1.53
C LYS A 330 -26.59 -17.86 -3.04
N ALA A 331 -25.52 -17.86 -3.81
CA ALA A 331 -25.34 -18.41 -5.15
C ALA A 331 -24.01 -17.79 -5.61
N ILE A 332 -22.92 -18.53 -5.80
CA ILE A 332 -22.72 -19.44 -6.92
C ILE A 332 -21.52 -20.33 -6.54
N GLU A 333 -21.68 -21.65 -6.61
CA GLU A 333 -20.54 -22.56 -6.79
C GLU A 333 -19.97 -22.25 -8.18
N PHE A 334 -18.85 -21.52 -8.24
CA PHE A 334 -18.03 -21.53 -9.44
C PHE A 334 -17.10 -22.72 -9.31
N GLU A 335 -17.23 -23.67 -10.24
CA GLU A 335 -16.15 -24.58 -10.57
C GLU A 335 -14.90 -23.72 -10.76
N ALA A 336 -13.86 -24.00 -9.97
CA ALA A 336 -12.55 -23.42 -10.20
C ALA A 336 -12.23 -23.60 -11.69
N PRO A 337 -11.69 -22.59 -12.40
CA PRO A 337 -11.15 -22.82 -13.72
C PRO A 337 -9.99 -23.79 -13.57
N SER A 338 -10.28 -25.08 -13.74
CA SER A 338 -9.31 -26.12 -14.06
C SER A 338 -8.96 -25.96 -15.54
N ASN A 339 -8.41 -24.79 -15.87
CA ASN A 339 -7.76 -24.53 -17.14
C ASN A 339 -6.54 -23.70 -16.79
N VAL A 340 -5.41 -24.39 -16.68
CA VAL A 340 -4.12 -23.82 -17.04
C VAL A 340 -4.33 -23.20 -18.41
N VAL A 341 -4.39 -21.87 -18.48
CA VAL A 341 -4.17 -21.18 -19.74
C VAL A 341 -2.71 -21.41 -20.04
N GLU A 342 -2.42 -22.45 -20.81
CA GLU A 342 -1.20 -22.48 -21.60
C GLU A 342 -1.21 -21.16 -22.37
N LEU A 343 -0.31 -20.25 -21.98
CA LEU A 343 0.11 -19.16 -22.84
C LEU A 343 0.58 -19.82 -24.13
N ASN A 344 -0.29 -19.79 -25.14
CA ASN A 344 0.08 -20.09 -26.50
C ASN A 344 1.29 -19.21 -26.81
N LYS A 345 2.48 -19.84 -26.84
CA LYS A 345 3.63 -19.31 -27.56
C LYS A 345 3.12 -18.89 -28.92
N PHE A 346 3.17 -17.59 -29.22
CA PHE A 346 3.14 -17.13 -30.59
C PHE A 346 4.36 -17.74 -31.29
N ARG A 347 4.17 -18.94 -31.86
CA ARG A 347 5.00 -19.43 -32.96
C ARG A 347 4.65 -18.56 -34.15
N ILE A 348 5.62 -17.75 -34.59
CA ILE A 348 5.61 -17.21 -35.94
C ILE A 348 5.86 -18.41 -36.85
N ASP A 349 4.81 -19.13 -37.21
CA ASP A 349 4.85 -20.05 -38.34
C ASP A 349 4.81 -19.20 -39.61
N SER A 350 5.93 -19.24 -40.32
CA SER A 350 6.10 -18.70 -41.66
C SER A 350 5.00 -19.22 -42.59
N VAL A 351 4.09 -18.34 -42.99
CA VAL A 351 3.21 -18.60 -44.13
C VAL A 351 4.07 -18.48 -45.39
N ILE A 352 4.57 -19.62 -45.88
CA ILE A 352 4.96 -19.76 -47.28
C ILE A 352 3.68 -19.99 -48.05
N SER A 353 3.10 -18.91 -48.59
CA SER A 353 2.11 -18.99 -49.66
C SER A 353 2.85 -19.15 -50.98
N GLU A 354 2.79 -20.34 -51.57
CA GLU A 354 3.10 -20.53 -52.98
C GLU A 354 1.98 -19.91 -53.83
N GLU A 355 2.21 -18.71 -54.39
CA GLU A 355 1.67 -18.33 -55.68
C GLU A 355 2.78 -17.69 -56.52
N ASN A 356 3.29 -18.46 -57.47
CA ASN A 356 4.13 -17.99 -58.55
C ASN A 356 3.27 -17.21 -59.57
N GLN A 357 3.58 -15.93 -59.81
CA GLN A 357 4.15 -15.47 -61.09
C GLN A 357 4.18 -13.93 -61.21
N GLU A 358 5.39 -13.44 -61.45
CA GLU A 358 5.77 -12.25 -62.24
C GLU A 358 5.10 -10.90 -61.96
N SER A 359 5.75 -10.11 -61.09
CA SER A 359 6.09 -8.73 -61.45
C SER A 359 7.38 -8.30 -60.77
N ASN A 360 8.40 -7.99 -61.58
CA ASN A 360 9.64 -7.34 -61.13
C ASN A 360 9.32 -5.93 -60.61
N GLN A 361 9.07 -5.80 -59.30
CA GLN A 361 9.27 -4.54 -58.60
C GLN A 361 10.33 -4.76 -57.52
N LEU A 362 11.44 -4.03 -57.62
CA LEU A 362 12.47 -4.01 -56.59
C LEU A 362 11.86 -3.58 -55.26
N SER A 363 11.57 -4.56 -54.39
CA SER A 363 11.40 -4.32 -52.96
C SER A 363 12.74 -3.81 -52.44
N ARG A 364 12.88 -2.48 -52.31
CA ARG A 364 14.00 -1.87 -51.59
C ARG A 364 13.94 -2.36 -50.15
N ARG A 365 15.05 -2.84 -49.61
CA ARG A 365 15.09 -3.30 -48.22
C ARG A 365 15.06 -2.06 -47.33
N TRP A 366 14.40 -2.14 -46.18
CA TRP A 366 14.40 -1.06 -45.18
C TRP A 366 15.82 -0.65 -44.73
N THR A 367 16.79 -1.57 -44.88
CA THR A 367 18.22 -1.33 -44.66
C THR A 367 18.87 -0.40 -45.69
N ASP A 368 18.20 -0.12 -46.81
CA ASP A 368 18.71 0.74 -47.90
C ASP A 368 18.27 2.21 -47.75
N LEU A 369 17.58 2.56 -46.66
CA LEU A 369 17.26 3.94 -46.32
C LEU A 369 18.56 4.72 -46.05
N PRO A 370 18.76 5.89 -46.67
CA PRO A 370 19.86 6.80 -46.32
C PRO A 370 19.90 7.07 -44.82
N THR A 371 21.10 7.09 -44.24
CA THR A 371 21.33 7.30 -42.81
C THR A 371 20.63 8.57 -42.32
N GLU A 372 20.58 9.63 -43.13
CA GLU A 372 19.93 10.89 -42.78
C GLU A 372 18.40 10.77 -42.61
N LEU A 373 17.75 9.87 -43.37
CA LEU A 373 16.31 9.60 -43.20
C LEU A 373 16.04 8.72 -41.98
N VAL A 374 16.96 7.80 -41.67
CA VAL A 374 16.90 6.96 -40.48
C VAL A 374 17.11 7.81 -39.22
N GLU A 375 18.07 8.72 -39.23
CA GLU A 375 18.31 9.70 -38.17
C GLU A 375 17.09 10.59 -37.92
N LEU A 376 16.44 11.09 -38.99
CA LEU A 376 15.20 11.88 -38.88
C LEU A 376 14.04 11.08 -38.30
N LEU A 377 13.93 9.79 -38.61
CA LEU A 377 12.93 8.92 -38.01
C LEU A 377 13.18 8.75 -36.51
N PHE A 378 14.44 8.51 -36.14
CA PHE A 378 14.82 8.24 -34.76
C PHE A 378 14.73 9.50 -33.88
N GLN A 379 14.95 10.68 -34.43
CA GLN A 379 14.70 11.97 -33.74
C GLN A 379 13.25 12.13 -33.27
N GLY A 380 12.29 11.42 -33.87
CA GLY A 380 10.88 11.43 -33.47
C GLY A 380 10.48 10.31 -32.52
N LEU A 381 11.39 9.38 -32.20
CA LEU A 381 11.11 8.21 -31.36
C LEU A 381 11.30 8.53 -29.87
N SER A 382 10.57 7.80 -29.03
CA SER A 382 10.87 7.77 -27.60
C SER A 382 12.19 7.04 -27.35
N LEU A 383 12.76 7.18 -26.14
CA LEU A 383 13.95 6.41 -25.75
C LEU A 383 13.69 4.88 -25.88
N VAL A 384 12.52 4.39 -25.45
CA VAL A 384 12.15 2.97 -25.60
C VAL A 384 12.06 2.56 -27.07
N ASP A 385 11.41 3.36 -27.90
CA ASP A 385 11.27 3.04 -29.32
C ASP A 385 12.63 3.07 -30.03
N SER A 386 13.54 3.95 -29.60
CA SER A 386 14.92 4.01 -30.10
C SER A 386 15.70 2.74 -29.73
N LEU A 387 15.58 2.27 -28.48
CA LEU A 387 16.16 1.01 -28.04
C LEU A 387 15.60 -0.18 -28.84
N ARG A 388 14.28 -0.23 -29.06
CA ARG A 388 13.64 -1.28 -29.87
C ARG A 388 14.14 -1.26 -31.31
N VAL A 389 14.31 -0.08 -31.88
CA VAL A 389 14.84 0.11 -33.23
C VAL A 389 16.28 -0.40 -33.38
N ALA A 390 17.10 -0.27 -32.33
CA ALA A 390 18.45 -0.83 -32.30
C ALA A 390 18.45 -2.37 -32.40
N THR A 391 17.35 -3.05 -32.08
CA THR A 391 17.23 -4.52 -32.21
C THR A 391 16.84 -4.99 -33.62
N ILE A 392 16.43 -4.07 -34.52
CA ILE A 392 15.91 -4.43 -35.85
C ILE A 392 17.03 -4.91 -36.79
N CYS A 393 18.13 -4.15 -36.89
CA CYS A 393 19.31 -4.55 -37.67
C CYS A 393 20.57 -3.78 -37.24
N GLN A 394 21.75 -4.32 -37.56
CA GLN A 394 23.04 -3.74 -37.17
C GLN A 394 23.25 -2.30 -37.70
N ALA A 395 22.76 -1.98 -38.90
CA ALA A 395 22.87 -0.63 -39.46
C ALA A 395 22.09 0.39 -38.63
N TRP A 396 20.86 0.04 -38.23
CA TRP A 396 20.00 0.89 -37.42
C TRP A 396 20.48 0.97 -35.97
N ALA A 397 21.06 -0.10 -35.42
CA ALA A 397 21.73 -0.09 -34.13
C ALA A 397 22.86 0.94 -34.08
N LEU A 398 23.72 0.96 -35.11
CA LEU A 398 24.82 1.93 -35.22
C LEU A 398 24.30 3.36 -35.38
N THR A 399 23.25 3.57 -36.18
CA THR A 399 22.63 4.90 -36.35
C THR A 399 21.94 5.40 -35.08
N SER A 400 21.34 4.50 -34.29
CA SER A 400 20.72 4.84 -33.00
C SER A 400 21.76 5.31 -31.98
N GLN A 401 22.98 4.77 -32.01
CA GLN A 401 24.06 5.15 -31.08
C GLN A 401 24.65 6.53 -31.38
N SER A 402 24.49 7.03 -32.60
CA SER A 402 24.98 8.35 -33.03
C SER A 402 24.02 9.50 -32.71
N ILE A 403 22.81 9.21 -32.23
CA ILE A 403 21.82 10.23 -31.90
C ILE A 403 22.02 10.63 -30.44
N PRO A 404 22.21 11.94 -30.16
CA PRO A 404 22.32 12.42 -28.78
C PRO A 404 21.13 11.97 -27.94
N GLU A 405 21.37 11.49 -26.71
CA GLU A 405 20.37 11.24 -25.67
C GLU A 405 19.74 12.56 -25.15
N GLU A 406 19.41 13.49 -26.05
CA GLU A 406 19.06 14.88 -25.75
C GLU A 406 17.70 15.06 -25.05
N ASN A 407 16.95 13.97 -24.81
CA ASN A 407 15.60 14.00 -24.25
C ASN A 407 15.37 12.97 -23.11
N ALA A 408 16.41 12.48 -22.42
CA ALA A 408 16.20 11.60 -21.29
C ALA A 408 15.81 12.42 -20.04
N TRP A 409 14.56 12.29 -19.60
CA TRP A 409 14.10 12.78 -18.29
C TRP A 409 13.57 11.61 -17.45
N PRO A 410 13.45 11.79 -16.12
CA PRO A 410 13.03 10.73 -15.22
C PRO A 410 11.65 10.17 -15.60
N TRP A 411 11.55 8.85 -15.65
CA TRP A 411 10.31 8.11 -15.78
C TRP A 411 9.97 7.40 -14.48
N LEU A 412 8.68 7.26 -14.21
CA LEU A 412 8.19 6.51 -13.09
C LEU A 412 8.23 5.03 -13.45
N MET A 413 9.13 4.28 -12.83
CA MET A 413 9.20 2.82 -12.94
C MET A 413 8.29 2.19 -11.88
N HIS A 414 7.51 1.19 -12.30
CA HIS A 414 6.66 0.40 -11.44
C HIS A 414 6.68 -1.06 -11.90
N SER A 415 6.80 -1.99 -10.97
CA SER A 415 6.65 -3.43 -11.20
C SER A 415 5.71 -3.99 -10.14
N PRO A 416 4.89 -5.01 -10.48
CA PRO A 416 4.20 -5.81 -9.47
C PRO A 416 5.20 -6.42 -8.48
N ASN A 417 4.72 -6.68 -7.25
CA ASN A 417 5.51 -7.27 -6.17
C ASN A 417 6.13 -8.62 -6.52
N ILE A 418 5.30 -9.50 -7.08
CA ILE A 418 5.70 -10.76 -7.68
C ILE A 418 5.56 -10.52 -9.17
N SER A 419 6.70 -10.43 -9.84
CA SER A 419 6.75 -10.06 -11.24
C SER A 419 7.22 -11.25 -12.05
N ASN A 420 6.57 -11.44 -13.19
CA ASN A 420 6.98 -12.35 -14.25
C ASN A 420 8.03 -11.69 -15.18
N GLY A 421 8.67 -10.61 -14.72
CA GLY A 421 9.58 -9.76 -15.50
C GLY A 421 8.90 -8.52 -16.08
N THR A 422 7.57 -8.42 -16.05
CA THR A 422 6.87 -7.26 -16.62
C THR A 422 7.05 -6.02 -15.75
N CYS A 423 7.55 -4.94 -16.34
CA CYS A 423 7.73 -3.64 -15.70
C CYS A 423 7.14 -2.51 -16.54
N LYS A 424 6.44 -1.58 -15.88
CA LYS A 424 5.84 -0.39 -16.49
C LYS A 424 6.71 0.83 -16.25
N PHE A 425 6.92 1.61 -17.29
CA PHE A 425 7.57 2.90 -17.27
C PHE A 425 6.58 3.96 -17.72
N PHE A 426 6.27 4.90 -16.84
CA PHE A 426 5.39 5.99 -17.13
C PHE A 426 6.18 7.29 -17.33
N ASP A 427 6.00 7.92 -18.48
CA ASP A 427 6.47 9.27 -18.77
C ASP A 427 5.42 10.28 -18.26
N PRO A 428 5.67 10.96 -17.13
CA PRO A 428 4.69 11.86 -16.54
C PRO A 428 4.53 13.17 -17.31
N ILE A 429 5.49 13.56 -18.16
CA ILE A 429 5.41 14.80 -18.96
C ILE A 429 4.57 14.55 -20.21
N CYS A 430 4.85 13.47 -20.95
CA CYS A 430 4.13 13.13 -22.16
C CYS A 430 2.85 12.34 -21.91
N GLY A 431 2.70 11.76 -20.71
CA GLY A 431 1.56 10.92 -20.37
C GLY A 431 1.51 9.63 -21.18
N LYS A 432 2.67 9.00 -21.36
CA LYS A 432 2.83 7.75 -22.10
C LYS A 432 3.32 6.67 -21.17
N GLU A 433 2.73 5.48 -21.29
CA GLU A 433 3.19 4.28 -20.60
C GLU A 433 3.92 3.37 -21.58
N TYR A 434 5.01 2.76 -21.11
CA TYR A 434 5.78 1.75 -21.81
C TYR A 434 5.85 0.51 -20.94
N ILE A 435 5.66 -0.65 -21.55
CA ILE A 435 5.80 -1.94 -20.89
C ILE A 435 7.06 -2.62 -21.43
N LEU A 436 7.93 -3.01 -20.52
CA LEU A 436 9.17 -3.76 -20.78
C LEU A 436 9.08 -5.10 -20.05
N GLU A 437 9.59 -6.15 -20.70
CA GLU A 437 9.85 -7.43 -20.04
C GLU A 437 11.34 -7.45 -19.69
N ILE A 438 11.65 -7.64 -18.41
CA ILE A 438 13.01 -7.61 -17.88
C ILE A 438 13.20 -8.92 -17.11
N ASP A 439 14.00 -9.83 -17.65
CA ASP A 439 14.15 -11.18 -17.09
C ASP A 439 14.68 -11.16 -15.65
N ALA A 440 15.55 -10.19 -15.32
CA ALA A 440 16.09 -9.99 -13.98
C ALA A 440 15.04 -9.56 -12.93
N LEU A 441 13.83 -9.16 -13.36
CA LEU A 441 12.70 -8.88 -12.48
C LEU A 441 11.72 -10.04 -12.42
N SER A 442 12.00 -11.17 -13.06
CA SER A 442 11.16 -12.37 -12.94
C SER A 442 11.48 -13.09 -11.64
N SER A 443 10.61 -12.96 -10.63
CA SER A 443 10.79 -13.55 -9.31
C SER A 443 9.47 -14.08 -8.74
N ASP A 444 9.56 -15.21 -8.04
CA ASP A 444 8.48 -15.76 -7.20
C ASP A 444 8.47 -15.13 -5.79
N GLU A 445 9.50 -14.34 -5.46
CA GLU A 445 9.66 -13.61 -4.20
C GLU A 445 9.27 -12.13 -4.36
N GLN A 446 9.06 -11.43 -3.24
CA GLN A 446 8.71 -10.02 -3.25
C GLN A 446 9.89 -9.15 -3.71
N LEU A 447 9.67 -8.33 -4.75
CA LEU A 447 10.65 -7.36 -5.25
C LEU A 447 10.42 -5.96 -4.69
N VAL A 448 11.50 -5.36 -4.22
CA VAL A 448 11.43 -4.17 -3.39
C VAL A 448 12.44 -3.13 -3.88
N PHE A 449 11.96 -1.96 -4.27
CA PHE A 449 12.75 -0.90 -4.91
C PHE A 449 13.24 0.14 -3.89
N HIS A 450 14.57 0.25 -3.73
CA HIS A 450 15.17 1.07 -2.66
C HIS A 450 15.52 2.47 -3.11
N SER A 451 16.29 2.59 -4.19
CA SER A 451 16.77 3.87 -4.72
C SER A 451 17.13 3.75 -6.20
N SER A 452 17.22 4.89 -6.87
CA SER A 452 17.63 4.94 -8.27
C SER A 452 18.63 6.07 -8.50
N ARG A 453 19.67 5.80 -9.27
CA ARG A 453 20.70 6.77 -9.62
C ARG A 453 21.22 6.51 -11.02
N ASP A 454 21.23 7.55 -11.85
CA ASP A 454 21.89 7.54 -13.16
C ASP A 454 21.46 6.35 -14.06
N GLY A 455 20.16 6.02 -14.05
CA GLY A 455 19.57 4.91 -14.82
C GLY A 455 19.65 3.53 -14.16
N TRP A 456 20.29 3.41 -13.00
CA TRP A 456 20.37 2.19 -12.21
C TRP A 456 19.41 2.21 -11.05
N VAL A 457 18.94 1.04 -10.64
CA VAL A 457 17.95 0.84 -9.57
C VAL A 457 18.46 -0.22 -8.61
N VAL A 458 18.41 0.06 -7.31
CA VAL A 458 18.73 -0.90 -6.24
C VAL A 458 17.48 -1.64 -5.85
N ILE A 459 17.53 -2.97 -5.90
CA ILE A 459 16.40 -3.87 -5.68
C ILE A 459 16.79 -4.92 -4.65
N SER A 460 15.87 -5.24 -3.76
CA SER A 460 15.95 -6.48 -2.99
C SER A 460 14.87 -7.47 -3.41
N GLU A 461 15.21 -8.74 -3.30
CA GLU A 461 14.37 -9.89 -3.61
C GLU A 461 14.23 -10.73 -2.34
N GLY A 462 12.99 -10.83 -1.85
CA GLY A 462 12.71 -11.41 -0.54
C GLY A 462 13.45 -10.66 0.57
N ASN A 463 13.97 -11.42 1.53
CA ASN A 463 14.43 -10.89 2.83
C ASN A 463 15.91 -10.48 2.86
N GLU A 464 16.70 -11.02 1.93
CA GLU A 464 18.16 -10.95 2.00
C GLU A 464 18.83 -10.65 0.67
N ALA A 465 18.29 -11.12 -0.46
CA ALA A 465 18.95 -10.99 -1.75
C ALA A 465 18.84 -9.55 -2.26
N MET A 466 19.93 -9.04 -2.85
CA MET A 466 20.04 -7.67 -3.29
C MET A 466 20.84 -7.57 -4.58
N PHE A 467 20.42 -6.69 -5.47
CA PHE A 467 21.15 -6.41 -6.71
C PHE A 467 20.89 -4.98 -7.20
N VAL A 468 21.78 -4.51 -8.09
CA VAL A 468 21.61 -3.27 -8.81
C VAL A 468 21.35 -3.59 -10.28
N LEU A 469 20.25 -3.09 -10.80
CA LEU A 469 19.78 -3.35 -12.17
C LEU A 469 19.76 -2.06 -12.97
N ASN A 470 20.24 -2.13 -14.21
CA ASN A 470 19.88 -1.17 -15.23
C ASN A 470 18.76 -1.75 -16.11
N PRO A 471 17.52 -1.25 -16.00
CA PRO A 471 16.37 -1.88 -16.66
C PRO A 471 16.34 -1.71 -18.18
N LEU A 472 17.17 -0.81 -18.75
CA LEU A 472 17.22 -0.57 -20.20
C LEU A 472 18.31 -1.39 -20.89
N THR A 473 19.37 -1.75 -20.16
CA THR A 473 20.48 -2.57 -20.66
C THR A 473 20.45 -4.00 -20.13
N GLU A 474 19.63 -4.25 -19.11
CA GLU A 474 19.52 -5.50 -18.35
C GLU A 474 20.84 -5.93 -17.69
N GLU A 475 21.79 -5.01 -17.53
CA GLU A 475 22.99 -5.26 -16.73
C GLU A 475 22.63 -5.36 -15.25
N VAL A 476 23.11 -6.42 -14.60
CA VAL A 476 22.87 -6.73 -13.18
C VAL A 476 24.21 -6.81 -12.45
N ILE A 477 24.23 -6.22 -11.26
CA ILE A 477 25.34 -6.32 -10.30
C ILE A 477 24.78 -6.86 -8.99
N ASP A 478 25.14 -8.09 -8.64
CA ASP A 478 24.75 -8.71 -7.38
C ASP A 478 25.45 -8.03 -6.20
N LEU A 479 24.67 -7.71 -5.18
CA LEU A 479 25.17 -7.24 -3.90
C LEU A 479 25.16 -8.41 -2.90
N PRO A 480 26.04 -8.44 -1.90
CA PRO A 480 25.95 -9.45 -0.86
C PRO A 480 24.61 -9.39 -0.13
N SER A 481 24.19 -10.51 0.43
CA SER A 481 22.97 -10.60 1.22
C SER A 481 23.00 -9.63 2.40
N LEU A 482 21.88 -8.97 2.64
CA LEU A 482 21.70 -8.01 3.71
C LEU A 482 20.24 -8.08 4.17
N ASP A 483 20.02 -8.22 5.48
CA ASP A 483 18.68 -8.26 6.07
C ASP A 483 17.93 -6.94 5.79
N THR A 484 17.07 -6.94 4.78
CA THR A 484 16.48 -5.70 4.25
C THR A 484 15.67 -4.97 5.30
N TYR A 485 15.02 -5.72 6.21
CA TYR A 485 14.18 -5.26 7.32
C TYR A 485 14.89 -4.32 8.32
N GLU A 486 16.22 -4.34 8.33
CA GLU A 486 17.01 -3.47 9.22
C GLU A 486 17.19 -2.05 8.67
N TYR A 487 16.86 -1.68 7.43
CA TYR A 487 17.31 -0.40 6.85
C TYR A 487 16.20 0.55 6.39
N HIS A 488 16.39 1.83 6.70
CA HIS A 488 15.48 2.89 6.28
C HIS A 488 15.70 3.29 4.82
N CYS A 489 16.95 3.36 4.36
CA CYS A 489 17.28 3.79 3.00
C CYS A 489 18.66 3.29 2.54
N ILE A 490 18.84 3.20 1.21
CA ILE A 490 20.07 2.75 0.56
C ILE A 490 20.53 3.80 -0.46
N ALA A 491 21.78 4.24 -0.37
CA ALA A 491 22.39 5.22 -1.26
C ALA A 491 23.54 4.62 -2.06
N LEU A 492 23.69 5.14 -3.28
CA LEU A 492 24.81 4.84 -4.18
C LEU A 492 25.73 6.05 -4.33
N THR A 493 27.04 5.86 -4.13
CA THR A 493 28.05 6.88 -4.40
C THR A 493 28.78 6.56 -5.71
N GLY A 494 28.27 7.11 -6.82
CA GLY A 494 28.82 6.94 -8.16
C GLY A 494 28.05 5.93 -9.03
N MET A 495 28.49 5.77 -10.27
CA MET A 495 27.94 4.80 -11.22
C MET A 495 28.28 3.37 -10.79
N PRO A 496 27.34 2.42 -10.80
CA PRO A 496 27.63 1.01 -10.50
C PRO A 496 28.73 0.38 -11.38
N THR A 497 28.95 0.91 -12.59
CA THR A 497 30.03 0.50 -13.50
C THR A 497 31.40 1.11 -13.16
N SER A 498 31.47 2.05 -12.23
CA SER A 498 32.72 2.69 -11.79
C SER A 498 33.46 1.81 -10.77
N PRO A 499 34.80 1.72 -10.82
CA PRO A 499 35.57 0.99 -9.81
C PRO A 499 35.46 1.61 -8.40
N ASP A 500 35.16 2.91 -8.31
CA ASP A 500 35.03 3.65 -7.05
C ASP A 500 33.59 3.64 -6.50
N PHE A 501 32.68 2.90 -7.14
CA PHE A 501 31.30 2.71 -6.70
C PHE A 501 31.24 2.19 -5.25
N ARG A 502 30.34 2.74 -4.45
CA ARG A 502 30.00 2.21 -3.14
C ARG A 502 28.50 2.27 -2.90
N ALA A 503 28.00 1.29 -2.15
CA ALA A 503 26.63 1.27 -1.65
C ALA A 503 26.64 1.47 -0.13
N PHE A 504 25.65 2.18 0.39
CA PHE A 504 25.48 2.46 1.82
C PHE A 504 24.03 2.23 2.23
N ALA A 505 23.78 1.34 3.19
CA ALA A 505 22.47 1.14 3.80
C ALA A 505 22.44 1.75 5.22
N PHE A 506 21.42 2.56 5.50
CA PHE A 506 21.30 3.32 6.75
C PHE A 506 20.14 2.83 7.60
N TYR A 507 20.39 2.68 8.90
CA TYR A 507 19.39 2.48 9.93
C TYR A 507 19.52 3.55 11.00
N PHE A 508 18.40 4.21 11.30
CA PHE A 508 18.31 5.23 12.34
C PHE A 508 17.46 4.66 13.48
N ALA A 509 18.09 4.34 14.62
CA ALA A 509 17.35 3.82 15.76
C ALA A 509 16.60 4.94 16.46
N TYR A 510 15.29 4.78 16.64
CA TYR A 510 14.46 5.78 17.33
C TYR A 510 14.77 5.83 18.83
N ASP A 511 14.93 4.67 19.48
CA ASP A 511 15.13 4.56 20.94
C ASP A 511 16.56 4.25 21.37
N ASP A 512 17.36 3.59 20.52
CA ASP A 512 18.72 3.16 20.89
C ASP A 512 19.79 4.26 20.71
N GLU A 513 19.38 5.48 20.36
CA GLU A 513 20.24 6.65 20.14
C GLU A 513 21.50 6.30 19.31
N LEU A 514 21.32 5.61 18.18
CA LEU A 514 22.41 5.17 17.32
C LEU A 514 22.03 5.20 15.84
N VAL A 515 23.06 5.27 15.01
CA VAL A 515 22.98 5.08 13.56
C VAL A 515 23.79 3.84 13.19
N LYS A 516 23.17 2.86 12.52
CA LYS A 516 23.91 1.76 11.88
C LYS A 516 24.07 2.07 10.40
N VAL A 517 25.27 1.89 9.88
CA VAL A 517 25.60 2.04 8.47
C VAL A 517 26.27 0.77 7.98
N HIS A 518 25.72 0.16 6.94
CA HIS A 518 26.39 -0.90 6.20
C HIS A 518 26.98 -0.30 4.94
N SER A 519 28.26 -0.54 4.68
CA SER A 519 28.91 -0.14 3.44
C SER A 519 29.39 -1.34 2.65
N TRP A 520 29.36 -1.19 1.32
CA TRP A 520 29.88 -2.19 0.40
C TRP A 520 30.55 -1.51 -0.80
N CYS A 521 31.64 -2.11 -1.29
CA CYS A 521 32.26 -1.74 -2.55
C CYS A 521 32.61 -2.99 -3.40
N PRO A 522 32.76 -2.84 -4.73
CA PRO A 522 33.10 -3.94 -5.62
C PRO A 522 34.31 -4.75 -5.15
N GLY A 523 34.15 -6.07 -5.14
CA GLY A 523 35.17 -7.03 -4.71
C GLY A 523 35.05 -7.48 -3.25
N GLN A 524 34.21 -6.84 -2.43
CA GLN A 524 33.87 -7.32 -1.09
C GLN A 524 32.83 -8.44 -1.15
N GLN A 525 32.98 -9.46 -0.31
CA GLN A 525 32.06 -10.60 -0.22
C GLN A 525 30.87 -10.34 0.73
N GLU A 526 31.01 -9.41 1.66
CA GLU A 526 30.02 -9.12 2.71
C GLU A 526 29.95 -7.60 2.94
N TRP A 527 28.82 -7.15 3.50
CA TRP A 527 28.65 -5.77 3.94
C TRP A 527 29.46 -5.46 5.20
N MET A 528 30.08 -4.29 5.25
CA MET A 528 30.77 -3.82 6.45
C MET A 528 29.84 -3.03 7.36
N LYS A 529 29.49 -3.61 8.51
CA LYS A 529 28.67 -2.97 9.54
C LYS A 529 29.46 -1.98 10.39
N THR A 530 28.95 -0.76 10.49
CA THR A 530 29.43 0.28 11.42
C THR A 530 28.28 0.74 12.30
N ILE A 531 28.48 0.76 13.62
CA ILE A 531 27.51 1.29 14.59
C ILE A 531 28.09 2.58 15.15
N ILE A 532 27.35 3.67 15.00
CA ILE A 532 27.77 5.01 15.40
C ILE A 532 26.80 5.49 16.48
N PRO A 533 27.27 5.77 17.71
CA PRO A 533 26.41 6.34 18.74
C PRO A 533 25.91 7.74 18.34
N ASP A 534 24.64 8.00 18.58
CA ASP A 534 23.93 9.26 18.33
C ASP A 534 23.22 9.79 19.60
N ILE A 535 23.96 9.72 20.72
CA ILE A 535 23.51 9.89 22.12
C ILE A 535 22.97 11.31 22.44
N HIS A 536 22.99 12.24 21.47
CA HIS A 536 22.75 13.66 21.76
C HIS A 536 21.81 14.37 20.79
N THR A 537 21.33 13.72 19.73
CA THR A 537 20.60 14.43 18.66
C THR A 537 19.22 13.85 18.35
N GLN A 538 18.95 12.60 18.74
CA GLN A 538 17.68 11.90 18.49
C GLN A 538 17.25 12.02 17.02
N PHE A 539 18.17 11.74 16.10
CA PHE A 539 17.92 11.85 14.66
C PHE A 539 17.02 10.72 14.16
N SER A 540 15.78 11.05 13.77
CA SER A 540 14.85 10.10 13.18
C SER A 540 14.86 10.23 11.65
N GLY A 541 15.74 9.49 10.99
CA GLY A 541 15.92 9.58 9.54
C GLY A 541 14.65 9.26 8.74
N THR A 542 14.54 9.89 7.58
CA THR A 542 13.50 9.58 6.58
C THR A 542 13.92 8.38 5.72
N ILE A 543 12.95 7.77 5.03
CA ILE A 543 13.19 6.68 4.06
C ILE A 543 13.70 7.16 2.69
N ASN A 544 13.85 8.49 2.51
CA ASN A 544 14.38 9.05 1.27
C ASN A 544 15.89 8.82 1.18
N SER A 545 16.35 8.58 -0.04
CA SER A 545 17.75 8.27 -0.33
C SER A 545 18.65 9.46 0.05
N PRO A 546 19.75 9.22 0.81
CA PRO A 546 20.74 10.23 1.09
C PRO A 546 21.31 10.88 -0.18
N VAL A 547 21.51 12.20 -0.13
CA VAL A 547 22.08 12.95 -1.26
C VAL A 547 23.59 13.06 -1.08
N LEU A 548 24.35 12.53 -2.03
CA LEU A 548 25.80 12.76 -2.10
C LEU A 548 26.04 14.19 -2.60
N PHE A 549 26.58 15.04 -1.73
CA PHE A 549 26.83 16.44 -2.02
C PHE A 549 28.17 16.86 -1.41
N ASP A 550 29.04 17.48 -2.20
CA ASP A 550 30.36 17.95 -1.73
C ASP A 550 31.21 16.83 -1.05
N GLY A 551 31.07 15.59 -1.53
CA GLY A 551 31.78 14.41 -1.03
C GLY A 551 31.21 13.78 0.26
N GLU A 552 30.10 14.29 0.79
CA GLU A 552 29.44 13.74 1.98
C GLU A 552 27.98 13.37 1.66
N LEU A 553 27.42 12.41 2.42
CA LEU A 553 26.03 11.99 2.29
C LEU A 553 25.18 12.78 3.28
N TYR A 554 24.18 13.50 2.75
CA TYR A 554 23.25 14.30 3.53
C TYR A 554 21.89 13.60 3.63
N CYS A 555 21.35 13.55 4.84
CA CYS A 555 20.06 12.94 5.17
C CYS A 555 19.17 13.97 5.85
N LEU A 556 17.86 13.90 5.62
CA LEU A 556 16.87 14.62 6.42
C LEU A 556 16.22 13.68 7.44
N ASP A 557 16.01 14.20 8.64
CA ASP A 557 15.13 13.59 9.63
C ASP A 557 13.66 14.03 9.41
N ARG A 558 12.73 13.44 10.17
CA ARG A 558 11.29 13.76 10.11
C ARG A 558 10.96 15.23 10.45
N ARG A 559 11.82 15.92 11.18
CA ARG A 559 11.69 17.35 11.55
C ARG A 559 12.37 18.29 10.54
N GLY A 560 13.08 17.75 9.56
CA GLY A 560 13.87 18.49 8.59
C GLY A 560 15.25 18.95 9.11
N GLN A 561 15.79 18.28 10.13
CA GLN A 561 17.19 18.40 10.56
C GLN A 561 18.11 17.67 9.57
N LEU A 562 19.32 18.20 9.38
CA LEU A 562 20.31 17.62 8.46
C LEU A 562 21.31 16.74 9.21
N GLY A 563 21.30 15.45 8.87
CA GLY A 563 22.34 14.49 9.22
C GLY A 563 23.38 14.43 8.12
N VAL A 564 24.66 14.31 8.47
CA VAL A 564 25.77 14.25 7.52
C VAL A 564 26.69 13.11 7.86
N PHE A 565 26.86 12.22 6.89
CA PHE A 565 27.74 11.07 6.95
C PHE A 565 28.92 11.25 5.99
N ASN A 566 30.13 10.92 6.44
CA ASN A 566 31.32 10.99 5.61
C ASN A 566 31.68 9.60 5.06
N PRO A 567 31.53 9.34 3.75
CA PRO A 567 31.77 8.02 3.17
C PRO A 567 33.25 7.59 3.17
N ASP A 568 34.19 8.52 3.37
CA ASP A 568 35.62 8.23 3.50
C ASP A 568 36.07 8.07 4.96
N ASN A 569 35.19 8.37 5.91
CA ASN A 569 35.42 8.17 7.34
C ASN A 569 34.15 7.62 7.99
N MET A 570 34.03 6.29 7.98
CA MET A 570 32.84 5.53 8.39
C MET A 570 32.33 5.80 9.81
N ILE A 571 33.14 6.37 10.71
CA ILE A 571 32.72 6.71 12.08
C ILE A 571 32.25 8.16 12.23
N LYS A 572 32.33 8.96 11.17
CA LYS A 572 32.03 10.40 11.21
C LYS A 572 30.59 10.65 10.77
N TRP A 573 29.68 10.53 11.74
CA TRP A 573 28.31 11.02 11.69
C TRP A 573 28.21 12.35 12.45
N ARG A 574 27.39 13.28 11.93
CA ARG A 574 27.03 14.49 12.66
C ARG A 574 25.64 14.95 12.27
N VAL A 575 24.89 15.43 13.25
CA VAL A 575 23.67 16.20 13.00
C VAL A 575 24.00 17.67 13.13
N LEU A 576 23.60 18.44 12.12
CA LEU A 576 23.89 19.86 12.10
C LEU A 576 22.90 20.58 13.02
N SER A 577 23.43 21.37 13.96
CA SER A 577 22.61 22.26 14.80
C SER A 577 22.04 23.45 14.03
N LYS A 578 22.59 23.74 12.85
CA LYS A 578 22.09 24.68 11.86
C LYS A 578 22.21 24.09 10.46
N PRO A 579 21.22 24.24 9.57
CA PRO A 579 20.00 25.04 9.73
C PRO A 579 19.07 24.51 10.81
N GLU A 580 18.24 25.40 11.36
CA GLU A 580 17.16 24.99 12.24
C GLU A 580 16.25 24.00 11.48
N PRO A 581 15.65 23.02 12.20
CA PRO A 581 14.70 22.10 11.59
C PRO A 581 13.64 22.87 10.81
N LEU A 582 13.26 22.36 9.63
CA LEU A 582 12.17 22.93 8.85
C LEU A 582 10.85 22.92 9.63
N TYR A 583 10.75 22.05 10.65
CA TYR A 583 9.63 21.96 11.58
C TYR A 583 10.10 21.81 13.03
N ALA A 584 9.84 22.82 13.86
CA ALA A 584 10.14 22.77 15.30
C ALA A 584 8.97 22.22 16.15
N ASP A 585 7.72 22.34 15.68
CA ASP A 585 6.50 22.07 16.46
C ASP A 585 5.68 20.85 15.96
N VAL A 586 6.27 20.01 15.12
CA VAL A 586 5.58 18.80 14.65
C VAL A 586 5.63 17.76 15.78
N PRO A 587 4.49 17.19 16.22
CA PRO A 587 4.51 16.05 17.14
C PRO A 587 5.50 15.01 16.62
N ASP A 588 6.24 14.30 17.48
CA ASP A 588 7.26 13.31 17.05
C ASP A 588 6.76 12.24 16.05
N HIS A 589 5.44 12.21 15.84
CA HIS A 589 4.66 11.23 15.12
C HIS A 589 4.06 11.77 13.80
N ALA A 590 4.26 13.05 13.45
CA ALA A 590 3.76 13.59 12.18
C ALA A 590 4.84 13.52 11.09
N HIS A 591 4.54 12.75 10.04
CA HIS A 591 5.49 12.41 8.98
C HIS A 591 5.28 13.31 7.77
N ALA A 592 6.02 14.41 7.70
CA ALA A 592 6.15 15.13 6.44
C ALA A 592 6.95 14.26 5.45
N CYS A 593 6.45 14.10 4.23
CA CYS A 593 7.27 13.57 3.13
C CYS A 593 8.30 14.64 2.78
N CYS A 594 9.50 14.49 3.33
CA CYS A 594 10.65 15.35 3.10
C CYS A 594 11.62 14.67 2.13
N ALA A 595 11.79 15.26 0.95
CA ALA A 595 12.80 14.84 -0.01
C ALA A 595 13.95 15.84 0.00
N LEU A 596 15.19 15.34 0.07
CA LEU A 596 16.39 16.15 -0.14
C LEU A 596 16.89 15.92 -1.57
N LEU A 597 17.31 16.99 -2.23
CA LEU A 597 17.74 17.02 -3.62
C LEU A 597 18.98 17.90 -3.77
N GLU A 598 19.79 17.60 -4.78
CA GLU A 598 20.75 18.56 -5.33
C GLU A 598 20.13 19.23 -6.56
N ILE A 599 20.10 20.56 -6.57
CA ILE A 599 19.65 21.36 -7.71
C ILE A 599 20.73 22.38 -8.03
N GLN A 600 21.36 22.26 -9.20
CA GLN A 600 22.37 23.21 -9.69
C GLN A 600 23.51 23.50 -8.68
N GLY A 601 23.94 22.47 -7.93
CA GLY A 601 24.98 22.61 -6.91
C GLY A 601 24.50 23.18 -5.57
N ASP A 602 23.19 23.27 -5.34
CA ASP A 602 22.59 23.64 -4.07
C ASP A 602 21.78 22.48 -3.48
N LEU A 603 21.81 22.35 -2.15
CA LEU A 603 20.92 21.44 -1.43
C LEU A 603 19.53 22.06 -1.31
N VAL A 604 18.52 21.34 -1.79
CA VAL A 604 17.12 21.76 -1.80
C VAL A 604 16.27 20.69 -1.12
N SER A 605 15.42 21.11 -0.19
CA SER A 605 14.42 20.27 0.45
C SER A 605 13.05 20.53 -0.16
N VAL A 606 12.33 19.48 -0.51
CA VAL A 606 10.92 19.55 -0.92
C VAL A 606 10.08 18.87 0.12
N ILE A 607 9.03 19.55 0.56
CA ILE A 607 8.23 19.10 1.68
C ILE A 607 6.75 19.06 1.33
N ARG A 608 6.16 17.91 1.63
CA ARG A 608 4.72 17.68 1.60
C ARG A 608 4.29 17.21 2.99
N THR A 609 3.65 18.10 3.75
CA THR A 609 3.15 17.83 5.11
C THR A 609 1.76 17.21 5.13
N ASP A 610 0.95 17.54 4.12
CA ASP A 610 -0.41 17.04 3.95
C ASP A 610 -0.68 17.05 2.45
N ASP A 611 -1.34 16.00 1.98
CA ASP A 611 -1.74 15.77 0.59
C ASP A 611 -2.55 16.92 -0.03
N THR A 612 -3.25 17.70 0.80
CA THR A 612 -4.05 18.85 0.35
C THR A 612 -3.30 20.18 0.37
N LYS A 613 -2.18 20.25 1.08
CA LYS A 613 -1.45 21.50 1.27
C LYS A 613 -0.50 21.77 0.12
N ALA A 614 -0.15 23.04 -0.01
CA ALA A 614 0.86 23.50 -0.96
C ALA A 614 2.20 22.80 -0.66
N ILE A 615 2.83 22.25 -1.71
CA ILE A 615 4.20 21.75 -1.61
C ILE A 615 5.12 22.95 -1.33
N GLN A 616 5.99 22.80 -0.35
CA GLN A 616 6.97 23.82 0.01
C GLN A 616 8.37 23.38 -0.41
N VAL A 617 9.14 24.32 -0.96
CA VAL A 617 10.51 24.06 -1.42
C VAL A 617 11.44 25.02 -0.72
N PHE A 618 12.55 24.51 -0.19
CA PHE A 618 13.53 25.28 0.57
C PHE A 618 14.94 25.01 0.06
N LYS A 619 15.69 26.08 -0.22
CA LYS A 619 17.11 26.02 -0.54
C LYS A 619 17.96 26.33 0.68
N LEU A 620 19.00 25.53 0.89
CA LEU A 620 19.98 25.75 1.96
C LEU A 620 20.96 26.86 1.56
N ASP A 621 20.95 27.97 2.28
CA ASP A 621 22.04 28.95 2.21
C ASP A 621 23.22 28.41 3.04
N ARG A 622 24.25 27.87 2.37
CA ARG A 622 25.41 27.27 3.03
C ARG A 622 26.24 28.26 3.84
N LEU A 623 26.24 29.54 3.47
CA LEU A 623 27.01 30.57 4.19
C LEU A 623 26.32 30.95 5.50
N LYS A 624 24.98 31.01 5.48
CA LYS A 624 24.18 31.31 6.67
C LYS A 624 23.82 30.07 7.49
N LEU A 625 23.94 28.88 6.91
CA LEU A 625 23.37 27.62 7.40
C LEU A 625 21.91 27.82 7.79
N ALA A 626 21.10 28.30 6.84
CA ALA A 626 19.69 28.58 7.04
C ALA A 626 18.88 28.19 5.80
N TRP A 627 17.67 27.68 6.03
CA TRP A 627 16.73 27.40 4.95
C TRP A 627 16.10 28.69 4.43
N SER A 628 15.98 28.80 3.11
CA SER A 628 15.29 29.88 2.42
C SER A 628 14.21 29.32 1.52
N LYS A 629 12.96 29.77 1.70
CA LYS A 629 11.83 29.30 0.90
C LYS A 629 12.01 29.75 -0.56
N MET A 630 11.80 28.81 -1.48
CA MET A 630 11.77 29.06 -2.92
C MET A 630 10.32 29.25 -3.38
N GLU A 631 10.06 30.35 -4.10
CA GLU A 631 8.74 30.63 -4.68
C GLU A 631 8.61 30.11 -6.12
N ASN A 632 9.72 29.79 -6.79
CA ASN A 632 9.74 29.18 -8.12
C ASN A 632 10.98 28.26 -8.26
N LEU A 633 10.98 27.41 -9.29
CA LEU A 633 12.07 26.47 -9.61
C LEU A 633 12.86 26.89 -10.85
N GLU A 634 12.55 28.07 -11.40
CA GLU A 634 13.08 28.57 -12.67
C GLU A 634 12.94 27.53 -13.81
N ASP A 635 14.05 27.21 -14.47
CA ASP A 635 14.11 26.24 -15.56
C ASP A 635 14.35 24.81 -15.04
N THR A 636 13.84 24.47 -13.84
CA THR A 636 13.95 23.12 -13.23
C THR A 636 12.61 22.42 -13.14
N THR A 637 12.61 21.11 -13.40
CA THR A 637 11.49 20.20 -13.13
C THR A 637 11.91 19.22 -12.03
N ILE A 638 11.06 19.02 -11.03
CA ILE A 638 11.29 18.06 -9.94
C ILE A 638 10.36 16.87 -10.12
N PHE A 639 10.86 15.67 -9.87
CA PHE A 639 10.11 14.42 -9.79
C PHE A 639 10.28 13.87 -8.38
N ILE A 640 9.17 13.73 -7.66
CA ILE A 640 9.15 13.18 -6.31
C ILE A 640 8.67 11.75 -6.39
N GLY A 641 9.43 10.85 -5.77
CA GLY A 641 9.02 9.49 -5.48
C GLY A 641 9.01 9.25 -3.98
N TYR A 642 8.68 8.02 -3.60
CA TYR A 642 8.55 7.65 -2.19
C TYR A 642 9.89 7.59 -1.45
N ARG A 643 10.88 6.99 -2.13
CA ARG A 643 12.24 6.74 -1.60
C ARG A 643 13.32 7.46 -2.38
N ASN A 644 13.01 7.87 -3.60
CA ASN A 644 13.93 8.61 -4.44
C ASN A 644 13.21 9.80 -5.06
N SER A 645 13.87 10.94 -5.05
CA SER A 645 13.42 12.14 -5.72
C SER A 645 14.57 12.66 -6.57
N ILE A 646 14.24 13.28 -7.70
CA ILE A 646 15.23 13.78 -8.64
C ILE A 646 14.79 15.11 -9.23
N ALA A 647 15.76 16.00 -9.43
CA ALA A 647 15.55 17.27 -10.12
C ALA A 647 16.39 17.30 -11.38
N VAL A 648 15.82 17.81 -12.47
CA VAL A 648 16.50 17.93 -13.76
C VAL A 648 16.22 19.30 -14.38
N PRO A 649 17.11 19.81 -15.25
CA PRO A 649 16.76 20.91 -16.15
C PRO A 649 15.49 20.57 -16.90
N SER A 650 14.58 21.54 -17.01
CA SER A 650 13.24 21.33 -17.55
C SER A 650 13.32 20.84 -19.00
N PRO A 651 12.87 19.60 -19.28
CA PRO A 651 13.04 19.04 -20.62
C PRO A 651 12.18 19.77 -21.66
N LEU A 652 10.99 20.22 -21.24
CA LEU A 652 10.08 21.00 -22.07
C LEU A 652 9.80 22.36 -21.41
N LYS A 653 9.51 23.38 -22.23
CA LYS A 653 9.04 24.67 -21.70
C LYS A 653 7.77 24.52 -20.85
N SER A 654 6.92 23.55 -21.19
CA SER A 654 5.71 23.23 -20.45
C SER A 654 5.94 22.49 -19.14
N SER A 655 7.15 21.95 -18.88
CA SER A 655 7.47 21.24 -17.63
C SER A 655 8.18 22.12 -16.59
N ARG A 656 8.50 23.37 -16.94
CA ARG A 656 9.13 24.36 -16.05
C ARG A 656 8.25 24.65 -14.83
N ASN A 657 8.88 24.95 -13.69
CA ASN A 657 8.19 25.29 -12.44
C ASN A 657 7.18 24.24 -11.97
N LYS A 658 7.45 22.95 -12.25
CA LYS A 658 6.55 21.84 -11.89
C LYS A 658 7.26 20.78 -11.06
N ILE A 659 6.48 20.21 -10.16
CA ILE A 659 6.85 19.11 -9.30
C ILE A 659 5.91 17.95 -9.64
N TYR A 660 6.42 16.94 -10.36
CA TYR A 660 5.68 15.75 -10.72
C TYR A 660 5.64 14.77 -9.54
N LEU A 661 4.46 14.20 -9.32
CA LEU A 661 4.19 13.19 -8.30
C LEU A 661 4.11 11.82 -8.98
N PRO A 662 4.24 10.71 -8.23
CA PRO A 662 4.12 9.38 -8.81
C PRO A 662 2.64 9.02 -9.01
N LYS A 663 1.86 9.91 -9.63
CA LYS A 663 0.39 9.81 -9.77
C LYS A 663 -0.05 10.11 -11.20
N PHE A 664 -1.15 9.52 -11.63
CA PHE A 664 -1.70 9.69 -12.99
C PHE A 664 -3.23 9.70 -13.02
N GLU A 665 -3.79 10.24 -14.10
CA GLU A 665 -5.25 10.34 -14.31
C GLU A 665 -5.87 8.95 -14.58
N SER A 666 -6.84 8.55 -13.73
CA SER A 666 -7.38 7.18 -13.60
C SER A 666 -8.14 6.61 -14.78
N ARG A 667 -8.47 7.41 -15.80
CA ARG A 667 -9.30 6.94 -16.91
C ARG A 667 -8.53 6.37 -18.09
N ASP A 668 -7.28 6.78 -18.27
CA ASP A 668 -6.46 6.37 -19.42
C ASP A 668 -4.94 6.37 -19.13
N HIS A 669 -4.51 6.65 -17.89
CA HIS A 669 -3.10 6.93 -17.54
C HIS A 669 -2.44 7.98 -18.44
N THR A 670 -3.21 8.85 -19.10
CA THR A 670 -2.71 9.72 -20.18
C THR A 670 -1.99 10.98 -19.69
N LYS A 671 -1.96 11.24 -18.37
CA LYS A 671 -1.36 12.46 -17.80
C LYS A 671 -0.80 12.22 -16.41
N GLY A 672 0.45 12.61 -16.21
CA GLY A 672 1.06 12.67 -14.89
C GLY A 672 0.51 13.84 -14.07
N VAL A 673 0.34 13.62 -12.78
CA VAL A 673 -0.07 14.66 -11.84
C VAL A 673 1.15 15.49 -11.45
N PHE A 674 1.01 16.80 -11.50
CA PHE A 674 2.04 17.71 -11.03
C PHE A 674 1.46 18.82 -10.16
N TYR A 675 2.28 19.30 -9.24
CA TYR A 675 2.07 20.57 -8.56
C TYR A 675 2.78 21.68 -9.33
N SER A 676 2.05 22.74 -9.67
CA SER A 676 2.58 23.91 -10.37
C SER A 676 2.94 24.98 -9.35
N MET A 677 4.19 25.43 -9.39
CA MET A 677 4.69 26.53 -8.55
C MET A 677 4.16 27.89 -9.01
N ASP A 678 3.66 28.00 -10.25
CA ASP A 678 3.15 29.26 -10.81
C ASP A 678 1.77 29.62 -10.23
N ASP A 679 0.90 28.63 -10.00
CA ASP A 679 -0.46 28.81 -9.49
C ASP A 679 -0.73 28.12 -8.15
N HIS A 680 0.28 27.47 -7.58
CA HIS A 680 0.26 26.76 -6.30
C HIS A 680 -0.85 25.71 -6.20
N ARG A 681 -1.06 24.93 -7.27
CA ARG A 681 -2.13 23.92 -7.36
C ARG A 681 -1.66 22.62 -8.00
N TYR A 682 -2.35 21.54 -7.65
CA TYR A 682 -2.24 20.24 -8.29
C TYR A 682 -3.03 20.21 -9.60
N HIS A 683 -2.44 19.61 -10.64
CA HIS A 683 -3.05 19.41 -11.95
C HIS A 683 -2.87 17.95 -12.41
N PRO A 684 -3.96 17.19 -12.64
CA PRO A 684 -5.33 17.47 -12.17
C PRO A 684 -5.41 17.56 -10.63
N ARG A 685 -6.62 17.73 -10.08
CA ARG A 685 -6.81 17.74 -8.62
C ARG A 685 -6.23 16.46 -8.00
N PHE A 686 -5.73 16.59 -6.79
CA PHE A 686 -4.99 15.53 -6.10
C PHE A 686 -5.80 14.25 -5.79
N TYR A 687 -7.12 14.36 -5.63
CA TYR A 687 -8.00 13.22 -5.31
C TYR A 687 -8.56 12.54 -6.57
N GLY A 688 -8.82 11.23 -6.47
CA GLY A 688 -9.39 10.43 -7.56
C GLY A 688 -8.43 10.13 -8.72
N VAL A 689 -7.15 10.48 -8.54
CA VAL A 689 -6.03 10.06 -9.38
C VAL A 689 -5.47 8.74 -8.83
N GLU A 690 -4.81 7.99 -9.69
CA GLU A 690 -4.17 6.73 -9.35
C GLU A 690 -2.70 6.92 -9.05
N GLU A 691 -2.17 6.04 -8.21
CA GLU A 691 -0.78 5.95 -7.78
C GLU A 691 -0.39 4.46 -7.81
N PRO A 692 0.74 4.09 -8.43
CA PRO A 692 1.24 2.72 -8.33
C PRO A 692 1.73 2.48 -6.90
N THR A 693 1.61 1.24 -6.42
CA THR A 693 2.15 0.89 -5.12
C THR A 693 3.66 1.10 -5.07
N SER A 694 4.11 1.73 -3.99
CA SER A 694 5.51 1.67 -3.59
C SER A 694 5.59 0.61 -2.52
N LEU A 695 6.14 -0.56 -2.85
CA LEU A 695 6.69 -1.40 -1.79
C LEU A 695 7.76 -0.60 -1.10
N VAL A 696 7.50 -0.27 0.15
CA VAL A 696 8.49 0.30 1.02
C VAL A 696 9.22 -0.92 1.52
N PRO A 697 10.52 -1.12 1.16
CA PRO A 697 11.35 -2.05 1.87
C PRO A 697 11.12 -1.85 3.33
N THR A 698 10.76 -2.97 3.90
CA THR A 698 10.82 -3.19 5.29
C THR A 698 12.14 -2.64 5.85
#